data_AF-A0A508AB92-F1
#
_entry.id   AF-A0A508AB92-F1
#
_cell.length_a   1.000
_cell.length_b   1.000
_cell.length_c   1.000
_cell.angle_alpha   90.00
_cell.angle_beta   90.00
_cell.angle_gamma   90.00
#
_symmetry.space_group_name_H-M   'P 1'
#
loop_
_entity.id
_entity.type
_entity.pdbx_description
1 polymer ?
#
loop_
_entity_poly.entity_id
_entity_poly.type
_entity_poly.pdbx_seq_one_letter_code
_entity_poly.pdbx_strand_id
1 'polypeptide(L)'
;MKRRIVAQMAVLALSLSAPVLAVTHAPEAAAADGNTIHVSAEGGADSGDGTAAKPFQTIGAALKAAGNGDTIELGNGTYREGELAVDKGVTIKAAEGAKPVLTGAEVPANWNAGGDGKWSTGGDMVRFCTVCTINADPAKEGIAAHPEQVFVDGQPLTQVLSRDEVTASTFFVDDPDPVTLKNPNNNQDGYNVKPHRGTSYVIGVDPAQHQVEVVQHSRALSFNTDNITLSGLTVEKYSAVQRWDYEDPEIGTISGGGMVVAAHGAPRIENSTFRYSSTAGALQVIDSTNAFVSNNLFESNGSNAFGINDSTGAKVENNLWRNNNTSGFITKDCGAYCTLADTKITHSKNIRFANNTVDYSATGVDISDPTAYDQNRGAGVWFDEGVMDSEIVGNYFVNVPVAIFNEVSSNNLIASNIVAGAGVGIHISGSNDSRVWNNTVSHALTSLWIQEDSRSDGCNARNAQGVCTQVQKWSAQHGLSWDTTNTTVMNNIFSSEQTTPKPGDEWRYSSMVQVIGAANDDGSGAVYANEMVSTIDYDAYYRHENPQTLSTTVLWNWGADRSTQSINAEKLSDFTADPNVKAAGKESNGLDLHGSPENNPFFVRESANPMDKTSDFHLKEGSPASGTGHALPEDIAKTLGVNANVAVDRGALVNVAWGGGATPGAGDNAGGNNNGGNNAGNGNGGNDNNGNGGDNAGGNNNGGNNAGNGNGGNDNNGNGGDNAGNGSTTTGTASQGSASANASDSKAGAGQKNSSVAKPGANAKAGQGQNAAAAAAAGGGRLPLTGAGMTAVVLAMAAIVMGGGFILVRRRMAD
;
A
#
# COMPACT_ATOMS: atom_id res chain seq x y z
N MET A 1 60.73 49.38 -0.13
CA MET A 1 61.79 49.56 0.90
C MET A 1 61.50 48.60 2.07
N LYS A 2 62.50 48.28 2.89
CA LYS A 2 62.50 47.80 4.31
C LYS A 2 61.15 47.42 4.98
N ARG A 3 60.99 46.39 5.84
CA ARG A 3 61.77 45.19 6.28
C ARG A 3 60.89 44.48 7.37
N ARG A 4 60.82 43.13 7.38
CA ARG A 4 61.04 42.17 8.53
C ARG A 4 60.38 42.44 9.93
N ILE A 5 59.98 41.49 10.80
CA ILE A 5 60.05 40.00 10.89
C ILE A 5 59.16 39.46 12.07
N VAL A 6 58.58 38.25 11.91
CA VAL A 6 58.27 37.11 12.84
C VAL A 6 58.02 37.29 14.37
N ALA A 7 56.90 36.71 14.86
CA ALA A 7 56.80 35.73 15.99
C ALA A 7 55.36 35.18 16.06
N GLN A 8 55.05 33.93 15.67
CA GLN A 8 55.09 32.69 16.47
C GLN A 8 54.49 32.76 17.89
N MET A 9 53.29 32.20 18.06
CA MET A 9 52.97 31.30 19.18
C MET A 9 51.83 30.35 18.79
N ALA A 10 52.02 29.06 19.04
CA ALA A 10 50.98 28.04 18.91
C ALA A 10 50.33 27.81 20.27
N VAL A 11 49.00 27.71 20.31
CA VAL A 11 48.28 27.05 21.40
C VAL A 11 47.33 26.04 20.78
N LEU A 12 47.65 24.77 20.99
CA LEU A 12 46.77 23.65 20.71
C LEU A 12 45.70 23.61 21.82
N ALA A 13 44.43 23.71 21.45
CA ALA A 13 43.32 23.46 22.35
C ALA A 13 42.27 22.62 21.63
N LEU A 14 42.27 21.30 21.90
CA LEU A 14 41.14 20.45 21.54
C LEU A 14 39.93 20.89 22.36
N SER A 15 38.83 21.24 21.69
CA SER A 15 37.51 21.26 22.29
C SER A 15 36.63 20.28 21.53
N LEU A 16 36.27 19.18 22.19
CA LEU A 16 35.32 18.21 21.65
C LEU A 16 33.96 18.88 21.43
N SER A 17 33.58 19.09 20.17
CA SER A 17 32.17 19.27 19.79
C SER A 17 31.62 17.91 19.42
N ALA A 18 30.90 17.28 20.35
CA ALA A 18 30.11 16.09 20.04
C ALA A 18 29.13 16.42 18.89
N PRO A 19 28.85 15.49 17.97
CA PRO A 19 27.71 15.61 17.08
C PRO A 19 26.45 15.46 17.95
N VAL A 20 25.95 16.58 18.47
CA VAL A 20 24.55 16.67 18.87
C VAL A 20 23.77 16.30 17.61
N LEU A 21 22.98 15.23 17.68
CA LEU A 21 21.93 14.99 16.70
C LEU A 21 21.04 16.22 16.73
N ALA A 22 21.28 17.13 15.79
CA ALA A 22 20.30 18.13 15.43
C ALA A 22 19.16 17.35 14.79
N VAL A 23 18.22 16.92 15.62
CA VAL A 23 16.83 16.76 15.19
C VAL A 23 16.51 18.12 14.58
N THR A 24 16.59 18.21 13.25
CA THR A 24 16.06 19.33 12.51
C THR A 24 14.56 19.16 12.64
N HIS A 25 14.04 19.69 13.75
CA HIS A 25 12.62 19.95 13.94
C HIS A 25 12.21 20.62 12.64
N ALA A 26 11.33 19.97 11.86
CA ALA A 26 10.64 20.66 10.79
C ALA A 26 10.11 21.95 11.42
N PRO A 27 10.28 23.12 10.78
CA PRO A 27 9.99 24.40 11.42
C PRO A 27 8.62 24.29 12.06
N GLU A 28 8.62 24.29 13.39
CA GLU A 28 7.43 24.18 14.19
C GLU A 28 6.59 25.36 13.72
N ALA A 29 5.46 25.07 13.08
CA ALA A 29 4.61 26.10 12.52
C ALA A 29 4.25 26.99 13.70
N ALA A 30 4.88 28.17 13.76
CA ALA A 30 4.94 28.95 14.99
C ALA A 30 3.51 29.10 15.49
N ALA A 31 3.23 28.49 16.65
CA ALA A 31 1.86 28.29 17.11
C ALA A 31 1.19 29.66 17.05
N ALA A 32 0.22 29.80 16.14
CA ALA A 32 -0.52 31.03 16.04
C ALA A 32 -1.14 31.30 17.41
N ASP A 33 -1.30 32.57 17.79
CA ASP A 33 -2.04 32.99 18.99
C ASP A 33 -3.56 32.75 18.81
N GLY A 34 -3.93 31.55 18.34
CA GLY A 34 -5.29 31.06 18.19
C GLY A 34 -5.79 30.44 19.49
N ASN A 35 -7.10 30.43 19.65
CA ASN A 35 -7.76 29.92 20.84
C ASN A 35 -7.87 28.39 20.78
N THR A 36 -7.84 27.75 21.95
CA THR A 36 -8.29 26.35 22.08
C THR A 36 -9.81 26.33 22.24
N ILE A 37 -10.48 25.68 21.29
CA ILE A 37 -11.89 25.37 21.31
C ILE A 37 -12.04 23.90 21.72
N HIS A 38 -12.64 23.65 22.87
CA HIS A 38 -12.81 22.31 23.41
C HIS A 38 -14.12 21.70 22.92
N VAL A 39 -14.08 20.40 22.58
CA VAL A 39 -15.23 19.61 22.13
C VAL A 39 -15.34 18.34 22.98
N SER A 40 -16.56 17.95 23.34
CA SER A 40 -16.83 16.71 24.09
C SER A 40 -18.16 16.11 23.67
N ALA A 41 -18.15 14.94 23.05
CA ALA A 41 -19.36 14.27 22.55
C ALA A 41 -20.39 13.98 23.68
N GLU A 42 -19.92 13.64 24.88
CA GLU A 42 -20.75 13.26 26.03
C GLU A 42 -21.01 14.42 27.03
N GLY A 43 -20.09 15.39 27.11
CA GLY A 43 -20.14 16.47 28.10
C GLY A 43 -20.35 17.89 27.54
N GLY A 44 -20.38 18.03 26.21
CA GLY A 44 -20.55 19.32 25.53
C GLY A 44 -21.99 19.62 25.14
N ALA A 45 -22.20 20.86 24.67
CA ALA A 45 -23.44 21.30 24.04
C ALA A 45 -23.12 22.32 22.94
N ASP A 46 -23.80 22.23 21.79
CA ASP A 46 -23.56 23.17 20.68
C ASP A 46 -24.09 24.59 20.93
N SER A 47 -24.79 24.80 22.05
CA SER A 47 -25.12 26.10 22.62
C SER A 47 -24.07 26.64 23.62
N GLY A 48 -22.96 25.91 23.79
CA GLY A 48 -21.80 26.30 24.58
C GLY A 48 -21.01 27.46 23.96
N ASP A 49 -19.87 27.78 24.57
CA ASP A 49 -18.97 28.86 24.12
C ASP A 49 -17.58 28.33 23.69
N GLY A 50 -17.42 27.00 23.62
CA GLY A 50 -16.17 26.35 23.22
C GLY A 50 -15.08 26.35 24.29
N THR A 51 -15.33 26.93 25.48
CA THR A 51 -14.37 26.88 26.59
C THR A 51 -14.36 25.49 27.24
N ALA A 52 -13.28 25.13 27.95
CA ALA A 52 -13.20 23.85 28.67
C ALA A 52 -14.33 23.65 29.72
N ALA A 53 -14.97 24.73 30.18
CA ALA A 53 -16.10 24.68 31.11
C ALA A 53 -17.48 24.53 30.42
N LYS A 54 -17.56 24.83 29.11
CA LYS A 54 -18.74 24.66 28.26
C LYS A 54 -18.34 24.29 26.83
N PRO A 55 -17.75 23.09 26.65
CA PRO A 55 -17.27 22.65 25.34
C PRO A 55 -18.45 22.50 24.37
N PHE A 56 -18.16 22.61 23.07
CA PHE A 56 -19.13 22.20 22.05
C PHE A 56 -19.35 20.68 22.10
N GLN A 57 -20.48 20.21 21.59
CA GLN A 57 -20.72 18.77 21.49
C GLN A 57 -20.15 18.21 20.18
N THR A 58 -20.30 18.97 19.09
CA THR A 58 -19.92 18.56 17.74
C THR A 58 -18.66 19.26 17.22
N ILE A 59 -17.92 18.56 16.36
CA ILE A 59 -16.79 19.12 15.60
C ILE A 59 -17.32 20.16 14.61
N GLY A 60 -18.49 19.92 14.00
CA GLY A 60 -19.16 20.87 13.11
C GLY A 60 -19.53 22.21 13.78
N ALA A 61 -19.89 22.23 15.06
CA ALA A 61 -20.09 23.48 15.81
C ALA A 61 -18.75 24.19 16.08
N ALA A 62 -17.73 23.44 16.49
CA ALA A 62 -16.39 23.99 16.72
C ALA A 62 -15.77 24.60 15.44
N LEU A 63 -15.90 23.94 14.29
CA LEU A 63 -15.44 24.45 12.98
C LEU A 63 -16.14 25.74 12.56
N LYS A 64 -17.43 25.90 12.88
CA LYS A 64 -18.18 27.14 12.62
C LYS A 64 -17.65 28.28 13.51
N ALA A 65 -17.37 28.00 14.77
CA ALA A 65 -16.86 28.97 15.75
C ALA A 65 -15.39 29.36 15.52
N ALA A 66 -14.56 28.44 15.05
CA ALA A 66 -13.12 28.63 14.86
C ALA A 66 -12.76 29.76 13.87
N GLY A 67 -11.69 30.48 14.16
CA GLY A 67 -10.94 31.32 13.22
C GLY A 67 -9.72 30.59 12.64
N ASN A 68 -8.99 31.27 11.75
CA ASN A 68 -7.70 30.78 11.27
C ASN A 68 -6.66 30.80 12.41
N GLY A 69 -5.95 29.69 12.60
CA GLY A 69 -4.96 29.49 13.65
C GLY A 69 -5.49 28.82 14.92
N ASP A 70 -6.82 28.68 15.08
CA ASP A 70 -7.42 28.07 16.27
C ASP A 70 -7.15 26.56 16.33
N THR A 71 -7.15 26.03 17.56
CA THR A 71 -7.06 24.60 17.85
C THR A 71 -8.39 24.05 18.33
N ILE A 72 -8.96 23.11 17.59
CA ILE A 72 -10.12 22.31 18.01
C ILE A 72 -9.59 21.08 18.74
N GLU A 73 -9.76 21.05 20.06
CA GLU A 73 -9.28 19.99 20.95
C GLU A 73 -10.43 19.06 21.36
N LEU A 74 -10.31 17.79 20.95
CA LEU A 74 -11.35 16.76 21.11
C LEU A 74 -11.11 15.94 22.37
N GLY A 75 -12.07 15.97 23.31
CA GLY A 75 -12.13 15.04 24.43
C GLY A 75 -12.53 13.62 24.00
N ASN A 76 -12.48 12.68 24.95
CA ASN A 76 -12.97 11.31 24.74
C ASN A 76 -14.44 11.30 24.27
N GLY A 77 -14.76 10.34 23.39
CA GLY A 77 -16.12 10.09 22.92
C GLY A 77 -16.18 9.75 21.43
N THR A 78 -17.37 9.35 20.99
CA THR A 78 -17.68 9.04 19.58
C THR A 78 -18.47 10.20 18.97
N TYR A 79 -17.85 10.91 18.04
CA TYR A 79 -18.43 12.01 17.25
C TYR A 79 -19.06 11.40 15.99
N ARG A 80 -20.39 11.33 15.96
CA ARG A 80 -21.16 10.77 14.83
C ARG A 80 -21.55 11.89 13.88
N GLU A 81 -20.63 12.21 12.97
CA GLU A 81 -20.70 13.36 12.07
C GLU A 81 -20.08 13.03 10.71
N GLY A 82 -20.48 13.73 9.66
CA GLY A 82 -19.90 13.58 8.32
C GLY A 82 -20.02 14.84 7.49
N GLU A 83 -19.47 14.77 6.28
CA GLU A 83 -19.45 15.82 5.26
C GLU A 83 -18.90 17.17 5.80
N LEU A 84 -18.00 17.12 6.80
CA LEU A 84 -17.44 18.30 7.46
C LEU A 84 -16.47 19.04 6.52
N ALA A 85 -16.84 20.24 6.11
CA ALA A 85 -15.96 21.15 5.37
C ALA A 85 -15.04 21.93 6.32
N VAL A 86 -13.76 22.00 5.97
CA VAL A 86 -12.74 22.77 6.69
C VAL A 86 -12.09 23.75 5.71
N ASP A 87 -12.60 24.98 5.74
CA ASP A 87 -12.21 26.11 4.87
C ASP A 87 -11.23 27.09 5.54
N LYS A 88 -10.92 26.87 6.82
CA LYS A 88 -10.00 27.66 7.66
C LYS A 88 -8.78 26.83 8.04
N GLY A 89 -7.61 27.46 8.11
CA GLY A 89 -6.41 26.81 8.62
C GLY A 89 -6.54 26.60 10.12
N VAL A 90 -6.75 25.35 10.56
CA VAL A 90 -7.00 24.98 11.96
C VAL A 90 -6.23 23.71 12.33
N THR A 91 -5.99 23.54 13.63
CA THR A 91 -5.52 22.26 14.19
C THR A 91 -6.69 21.51 14.81
N ILE A 92 -7.05 20.35 14.27
CA ILE A 92 -7.98 19.41 14.89
C ILE A 92 -7.15 18.33 15.58
N LYS A 93 -7.19 18.24 16.91
CA LYS A 93 -6.39 17.25 17.65
C LYS A 93 -7.16 16.60 18.79
N ALA A 94 -6.72 15.43 19.23
CA ALA A 94 -7.11 14.88 20.52
C ALA A 94 -6.56 15.72 21.69
N ALA A 95 -7.32 15.79 22.78
CA ALA A 95 -6.82 16.22 24.09
C ALA A 95 -5.79 15.21 24.63
N GLU A 96 -4.95 15.62 25.58
CA GLU A 96 -3.94 14.74 26.17
C GLU A 96 -4.57 13.49 26.80
N GLY A 97 -4.13 12.30 26.36
CA GLY A 97 -4.65 11.01 26.81
C GLY A 97 -6.05 10.64 26.28
N ALA A 98 -6.70 11.50 25.50
CA ALA A 98 -7.98 11.20 24.87
C ALA A 98 -7.81 10.30 23.64
N LYS A 99 -8.86 9.52 23.33
CA LYS A 99 -8.99 8.68 22.14
C LYS A 99 -10.31 8.97 21.42
N PRO A 100 -10.49 10.18 20.87
CA PRO A 100 -11.69 10.54 20.12
C PRO A 100 -11.86 9.66 18.87
N VAL A 101 -13.11 9.29 18.59
CA VAL A 101 -13.50 8.56 17.38
C VAL A 101 -14.46 9.42 16.58
N LEU A 102 -14.08 9.84 15.38
CA LEU A 102 -14.96 10.46 14.39
C LEU A 102 -15.51 9.35 13.49
N THR A 103 -16.84 9.19 13.42
CA THR A 103 -17.45 8.09 12.67
C THR A 103 -18.68 8.50 11.84
N GLY A 104 -18.79 7.87 10.66
CA GLY A 104 -19.91 8.01 9.74
C GLY A 104 -21.08 7.08 10.03
N ALA A 105 -21.01 6.31 11.13
CA ALA A 105 -22.05 5.37 11.53
C ALA A 105 -23.03 5.98 12.55
N GLU A 106 -24.32 5.75 12.32
CA GLU A 106 -25.41 6.04 13.25
C GLU A 106 -25.84 4.77 14.00
N VAL A 107 -26.62 4.93 15.07
CA VAL A 107 -27.24 3.83 15.83
C VAL A 107 -28.77 3.92 15.62
N PRO A 108 -29.36 3.13 14.70
CA PRO A 108 -30.79 3.20 14.44
C PRO A 108 -31.61 2.77 15.66
N ALA A 109 -32.46 3.67 16.17
CA ALA A 109 -33.27 3.42 17.36
C ALA A 109 -34.53 2.58 17.08
N ASN A 110 -35.02 2.54 15.84
CA ASN A 110 -36.28 1.92 15.46
C ASN A 110 -36.05 0.76 14.48
N TRP A 111 -36.51 -0.43 14.86
CA TRP A 111 -36.39 -1.65 14.06
C TRP A 111 -37.72 -2.39 13.95
N ASN A 112 -38.02 -2.86 12.76
CA ASN A 112 -39.18 -3.69 12.45
C ASN A 112 -38.78 -5.16 12.48
N ALA A 113 -39.39 -5.95 13.37
CA ALA A 113 -39.20 -7.40 13.38
C ALA A 113 -39.99 -8.04 12.23
N GLY A 114 -39.30 -8.73 11.32
CA GLY A 114 -39.93 -9.41 10.18
C GLY A 114 -40.69 -10.69 10.53
N GLY A 115 -40.55 -11.17 11.77
CA GLY A 115 -41.12 -12.45 12.24
C GLY A 115 -40.34 -13.69 11.77
N ASP A 116 -39.32 -13.50 10.92
CA ASP A 116 -38.51 -14.54 10.26
C ASP A 116 -37.08 -14.62 10.82
N GLY A 117 -36.87 -14.16 12.06
CA GLY A 117 -35.55 -14.03 12.70
C GLY A 117 -34.68 -12.95 12.08
N LYS A 118 -35.28 -11.97 11.39
CA LYS A 118 -34.60 -10.82 10.80
C LYS A 118 -35.28 -9.52 11.21
N TRP A 119 -34.49 -8.46 11.30
CA TRP A 119 -34.93 -7.12 11.66
C TRP A 119 -34.55 -6.16 10.55
N SER A 120 -35.40 -5.16 10.32
CA SER A 120 -35.21 -4.17 9.25
C SER A 120 -35.35 -2.75 9.81
N THR A 121 -34.55 -1.81 9.32
CA THR A 121 -34.67 -0.39 9.70
C THR A 121 -35.99 0.22 9.19
N GLY A 122 -36.13 1.55 9.33
CA GLY A 122 -37.01 2.31 8.43
C GLY A 122 -36.49 2.30 6.98
N GLY A 123 -37.35 2.73 6.06
CA GLY A 123 -37.05 2.90 4.62
C GLY A 123 -36.49 4.29 4.27
N ASP A 124 -35.86 4.95 5.23
CA ASP A 124 -35.36 6.33 5.21
C ASP A 124 -33.82 6.42 5.37
N MET A 125 -33.16 5.26 5.39
CA MET A 125 -31.70 5.17 5.43
C MET A 125 -31.08 5.61 4.10
N VAL A 126 -29.79 5.94 4.15
CA VAL A 126 -29.01 6.41 3.01
C VAL A 126 -28.84 5.32 1.94
N ARG A 127 -29.08 5.74 0.71
CA ARG A 127 -28.76 5.06 -0.55
C ARG A 127 -27.38 5.48 -0.99
N PHE A 128 -26.47 4.52 -1.09
CA PHE A 128 -25.18 4.76 -1.68
C PHE A 128 -25.16 4.26 -3.14
N CYS A 129 -24.18 4.71 -3.93
CA CYS A 129 -24.12 4.39 -5.35
C CYS A 129 -23.25 3.15 -5.61
N THR A 130 -23.90 1.99 -5.74
CA THR A 130 -23.26 0.68 -6.06
C THR A 130 -22.67 0.58 -7.47
N VAL A 131 -22.91 1.58 -8.33
CA VAL A 131 -22.34 1.66 -9.69
C VAL A 131 -21.27 2.76 -9.83
N CYS A 132 -20.89 3.40 -8.72
CA CYS A 132 -19.93 4.50 -8.68
C CYS A 132 -18.50 4.01 -8.39
N THR A 133 -18.11 2.91 -9.04
CA THR A 133 -16.73 2.40 -9.09
C THR A 133 -15.96 3.02 -10.26
N ILE A 134 -14.63 2.92 -10.26
CA ILE A 134 -13.80 3.32 -11.43
C ILE A 134 -13.97 2.37 -12.62
N ASN A 135 -14.27 1.10 -12.38
CA ASN A 135 -14.43 0.09 -13.41
C ASN A 135 -15.65 0.43 -14.26
N ALA A 136 -15.47 0.54 -15.58
CA ALA A 136 -16.56 0.89 -16.50
C ALA A 136 -17.71 -0.14 -16.52
N ASP A 137 -17.45 -1.35 -16.04
CA ASP A 137 -18.43 -2.40 -15.75
C ASP A 137 -18.38 -2.77 -14.25
N PRO A 138 -19.11 -2.05 -13.38
CA PRO A 138 -19.08 -2.26 -11.93
C PRO A 138 -19.49 -3.67 -11.50
N ALA A 139 -20.26 -4.40 -12.32
CA ALA A 139 -20.71 -5.75 -12.00
C ALA A 139 -19.56 -6.76 -11.89
N LYS A 140 -18.39 -6.45 -12.47
CA LYS A 140 -17.17 -7.27 -12.31
C LYS A 140 -16.62 -7.26 -10.90
N GLU A 141 -16.69 -6.12 -10.20
CA GLU A 141 -16.26 -6.01 -8.80
C GLU A 141 -17.16 -6.81 -7.84
N GLY A 142 -18.35 -7.21 -8.30
CA GLY A 142 -19.31 -7.96 -7.50
C GLY A 142 -19.68 -7.21 -6.22
N ILE A 143 -19.59 -7.88 -5.07
CA ILE A 143 -19.92 -7.27 -3.77
C ILE A 143 -18.98 -6.11 -3.40
N ALA A 144 -17.75 -6.04 -3.97
CA ALA A 144 -16.82 -4.96 -3.66
C ALA A 144 -17.36 -3.58 -4.10
N ALA A 145 -18.19 -3.53 -5.15
CA ALA A 145 -18.84 -2.30 -5.61
C ALA A 145 -19.90 -1.77 -4.63
N HIS A 146 -20.33 -2.56 -3.64
CA HIS A 146 -21.33 -2.16 -2.66
C HIS A 146 -20.66 -1.42 -1.50
N PRO A 147 -20.93 -0.12 -1.32
CA PRO A 147 -20.27 0.68 -0.30
C PRO A 147 -20.99 0.63 1.06
N GLU A 148 -22.13 -0.04 1.18
CA GLU A 148 -22.91 -0.10 2.41
C GLU A 148 -22.19 -0.86 3.52
N GLN A 149 -22.38 -0.47 4.78
CA GLN A 149 -21.70 -1.08 5.92
C GLN A 149 -22.62 -1.14 7.15
N VAL A 150 -22.61 -2.29 7.84
CA VAL A 150 -23.29 -2.52 9.12
C VAL A 150 -22.33 -3.18 10.10
N PHE A 151 -22.38 -2.75 11.36
CA PHE A 151 -21.59 -3.31 12.45
C PHE A 151 -22.50 -3.79 13.58
N VAL A 152 -22.14 -4.91 14.22
CA VAL A 152 -22.81 -5.46 15.40
C VAL A 152 -21.76 -5.63 16.49
N ASP A 153 -21.95 -4.97 17.63
CA ASP A 153 -21.00 -4.92 18.75
C ASP A 153 -19.57 -4.54 18.29
N GLY A 154 -19.50 -3.62 17.33
CA GLY A 154 -18.26 -3.14 16.70
C GLY A 154 -17.64 -4.07 15.65
N GLN A 155 -18.21 -5.26 15.39
CA GLN A 155 -17.74 -6.16 14.33
C GLN A 155 -18.46 -5.89 13.00
N PRO A 156 -17.76 -5.79 11.86
CA PRO A 156 -18.40 -5.61 10.56
C PRO A 156 -19.17 -6.87 10.14
N LEU A 157 -20.36 -6.67 9.57
CA LEU A 157 -21.13 -7.71 8.90
C LEU A 157 -20.78 -7.77 7.40
N THR A 158 -20.88 -8.96 6.78
CA THR A 158 -20.71 -9.10 5.33
C THR A 158 -22.03 -8.80 4.60
N GLN A 159 -22.00 -7.94 3.59
CA GLN A 159 -23.18 -7.67 2.77
C GLN A 159 -23.52 -8.87 1.87
N VAL A 160 -24.80 -9.18 1.75
CA VAL A 160 -25.35 -10.20 0.85
C VAL A 160 -26.38 -9.57 -0.09
N LEU A 161 -26.64 -10.22 -1.23
CA LEU A 161 -27.48 -9.67 -2.31
C LEU A 161 -28.96 -10.08 -2.19
N SER A 162 -29.33 -10.90 -1.21
CA SER A 162 -30.72 -11.26 -0.93
C SER A 162 -31.04 -11.34 0.55
N ARG A 163 -32.31 -11.09 0.91
CA ARG A 163 -32.81 -11.23 2.29
C ARG A 163 -32.65 -12.64 2.83
N ASP A 164 -32.73 -13.67 1.99
CA ASP A 164 -32.66 -15.07 2.41
C ASP A 164 -31.24 -15.50 2.85
N GLU A 165 -30.21 -14.76 2.43
CA GLU A 165 -28.81 -14.96 2.84
C GLU A 165 -28.44 -14.20 4.14
N VAL A 166 -29.39 -13.51 4.77
CA VAL A 166 -29.17 -12.79 6.03
C VAL A 166 -29.08 -13.76 7.20
N THR A 167 -27.99 -13.64 7.96
CA THR A 167 -27.59 -14.45 9.10
C THR A 167 -27.12 -13.54 10.24
N ALA A 168 -26.61 -14.10 11.34
CA ALA A 168 -26.02 -13.31 12.42
C ALA A 168 -24.73 -12.55 12.01
N SER A 169 -24.05 -12.96 10.93
CA SER A 169 -22.81 -12.34 10.44
C SER A 169 -22.96 -11.65 9.08
N THR A 170 -24.19 -11.52 8.56
CA THR A 170 -24.47 -10.92 7.24
C THR A 170 -25.63 -9.93 7.30
N PHE A 171 -25.66 -8.99 6.36
CA PHE A 171 -26.76 -8.02 6.21
C PHE A 171 -27.16 -7.85 4.74
N PHE A 172 -28.42 -7.45 4.51
CA PHE A 172 -28.95 -7.14 3.19
C PHE A 172 -29.44 -5.68 3.14
N VAL A 173 -29.32 -5.05 1.97
CA VAL A 173 -29.83 -3.69 1.72
C VAL A 173 -31.02 -3.79 0.77
N ASP A 174 -32.20 -3.48 1.28
CA ASP A 174 -33.42 -3.37 0.51
C ASP A 174 -33.49 -1.97 -0.11
N ASP A 175 -33.01 -1.85 -1.34
CA ASP A 175 -33.12 -0.64 -2.16
C ASP A 175 -34.14 -0.85 -3.30
N PRO A 176 -35.34 -0.26 -3.21
CA PRO A 176 -36.36 -0.39 -4.25
C PRO A 176 -36.13 0.50 -5.49
N ASP A 177 -35.19 1.44 -5.46
CA ASP A 177 -34.90 2.34 -6.58
C ASP A 177 -33.41 2.73 -6.67
N PRO A 178 -32.51 1.78 -6.94
CA PRO A 178 -31.06 1.99 -6.89
C PRO A 178 -30.52 2.89 -8.01
N VAL A 179 -29.36 3.49 -7.75
CA VAL A 179 -28.60 4.25 -8.76
C VAL A 179 -28.12 3.29 -9.85
N THR A 180 -28.30 3.67 -11.12
CA THR A 180 -27.87 2.88 -12.28
C THR A 180 -27.08 3.72 -13.26
N LEU A 181 -26.28 3.09 -14.13
CA LEU A 181 -25.57 3.79 -15.20
C LEU A 181 -26.54 4.22 -16.32
N LYS A 182 -26.30 5.39 -16.93
CA LYS A 182 -26.98 5.80 -18.19
C LYS A 182 -26.61 4.88 -19.34
N ASN A 183 -25.35 4.45 -19.39
CA ASN A 183 -24.84 3.41 -20.28
C ASN A 183 -24.32 2.24 -19.44
N PRO A 184 -24.94 1.04 -19.49
CA PRO A 184 -24.54 -0.10 -18.67
C PRO A 184 -23.08 -0.56 -18.81
N ASN A 185 -22.36 -0.14 -19.85
CA ASN A 185 -20.96 -0.52 -20.11
C ASN A 185 -19.99 0.66 -20.01
N ASN A 186 -20.44 1.82 -19.52
CA ASN A 186 -19.60 3.02 -19.40
C ASN A 186 -20.07 3.91 -18.24
N ASN A 187 -19.41 3.79 -17.10
CA ASN A 187 -19.62 4.66 -15.94
C ASN A 187 -19.35 6.15 -16.22
N GLN A 188 -18.56 6.49 -17.26
CA GLN A 188 -18.23 7.89 -17.61
C GLN A 188 -19.35 8.60 -18.39
N ASP A 189 -20.33 7.88 -18.94
CA ASP A 189 -21.54 8.51 -19.53
C ASP A 189 -22.51 9.02 -18.44
N GLY A 190 -22.20 8.75 -17.16
CA GLY A 190 -22.88 9.25 -15.98
C GLY A 190 -24.06 8.39 -15.52
N TYR A 191 -24.75 8.90 -14.49
CA TYR A 191 -25.65 8.12 -13.64
C TYR A 191 -27.12 8.53 -13.80
N ASN A 192 -28.03 7.56 -13.64
CA ASN A 192 -29.45 7.80 -13.36
C ASN A 192 -29.58 8.04 -11.84
N VAL A 193 -29.28 9.27 -11.42
CA VAL A 193 -29.24 9.69 -10.02
C VAL A 193 -30.60 9.49 -9.35
N LYS A 194 -30.57 9.12 -8.07
CA LYS A 194 -31.72 8.78 -7.21
C LYS A 194 -31.69 9.59 -5.93
N PRO A 195 -32.81 9.75 -5.20
CA PRO A 195 -32.81 10.41 -3.90
C PRO A 195 -31.77 9.79 -2.97
N HIS A 196 -31.08 10.63 -2.20
CA HIS A 196 -30.03 10.23 -1.25
C HIS A 196 -30.51 9.22 -0.20
N ARG A 197 -31.82 9.22 0.10
CA ARG A 197 -32.46 8.34 1.08
C ARG A 197 -33.56 7.50 0.45
N GLY A 198 -33.88 6.37 1.07
CA GLY A 198 -34.96 5.50 0.61
C GLY A 198 -34.65 4.01 0.66
N THR A 199 -33.66 3.58 1.45
CA THR A 199 -33.26 2.18 1.61
C THR A 199 -33.62 1.66 3.01
N SER A 200 -33.66 0.34 3.16
CA SER A 200 -33.77 -0.32 4.47
C SER A 200 -32.65 -1.35 4.63
N TYR A 201 -32.02 -1.38 5.80
CA TYR A 201 -30.96 -2.32 6.14
C TYR A 201 -31.55 -3.49 6.94
N VAL A 202 -31.15 -4.72 6.62
CA VAL A 202 -31.73 -5.95 7.17
C VAL A 202 -30.65 -6.81 7.81
N ILE A 203 -30.84 -7.16 9.08
CA ILE A 203 -29.88 -7.93 9.91
C ILE A 203 -30.51 -9.20 10.48
N GLY A 204 -29.69 -10.19 10.82
CA GLY A 204 -30.10 -11.47 11.43
C GLY A 204 -29.85 -11.58 12.94
N VAL A 205 -29.72 -10.47 13.66
CA VAL A 205 -29.59 -10.42 15.13
C VAL A 205 -30.61 -9.46 15.75
N ASP A 206 -31.01 -9.70 17.00
CA ASP A 206 -31.99 -8.85 17.70
C ASP A 206 -31.33 -7.51 18.11
N PRO A 207 -31.68 -6.37 17.50
CA PRO A 207 -31.06 -5.08 17.81
C PRO A 207 -31.39 -4.58 19.22
N ALA A 208 -32.32 -5.22 19.94
CA ALA A 208 -32.54 -4.95 21.37
C ALA A 208 -31.48 -5.60 22.29
N GLN A 209 -30.65 -6.51 21.77
CA GLN A 209 -29.63 -7.26 22.51
C GLN A 209 -28.19 -6.88 22.12
N HIS A 210 -28.03 -6.10 21.05
CA HIS A 210 -26.73 -5.77 20.45
C HIS A 210 -26.63 -4.28 20.14
N GLN A 211 -25.41 -3.72 20.15
CA GLN A 211 -25.16 -2.41 19.56
C GLN A 211 -25.04 -2.54 18.05
N VAL A 212 -26.08 -2.14 17.31
CA VAL A 212 -26.05 -2.10 15.84
C VAL A 212 -25.72 -0.70 15.36
N GLU A 213 -24.68 -0.58 14.55
CA GLU A 213 -24.29 0.65 13.88
C GLU A 213 -24.46 0.50 12.36
N VAL A 214 -25.02 1.50 11.69
CA VAL A 214 -25.21 1.52 10.24
C VAL A 214 -24.54 2.77 9.68
N VAL A 215 -23.69 2.63 8.66
CA VAL A 215 -23.02 3.78 8.04
C VAL A 215 -24.02 4.61 7.25
N GLN A 216 -24.09 5.90 7.55
CA GLN A 216 -24.99 6.86 6.90
C GLN A 216 -24.24 8.05 6.27
N HIS A 217 -22.95 8.23 6.55
CA HIS A 217 -22.13 9.28 5.92
C HIS A 217 -21.19 8.70 4.87
N SER A 218 -20.96 9.46 3.79
CA SER A 218 -19.99 9.08 2.76
C SER A 218 -18.58 9.57 3.10
N ARG A 219 -18.43 10.79 3.63
CA ARG A 219 -17.13 11.40 3.92
C ARG A 219 -17.07 11.93 5.34
N ALA A 220 -15.91 11.88 5.98
CA ALA A 220 -15.66 12.50 7.28
C ALA A 220 -15.33 14.00 7.13
N LEU A 221 -14.22 14.30 6.44
CA LEU A 221 -13.59 15.62 6.41
C LEU A 221 -13.16 16.00 4.98
N SER A 222 -13.44 17.25 4.59
CA SER A 222 -12.92 17.90 3.38
C SER A 222 -12.15 19.16 3.77
N PHE A 223 -10.83 19.08 3.83
CA PHE A 223 -9.99 20.26 3.98
C PHE A 223 -9.73 20.88 2.61
N ASN A 224 -9.92 22.20 2.50
CA ASN A 224 -9.84 22.94 1.23
C ASN A 224 -9.22 24.33 1.44
N THR A 225 -8.04 24.35 2.07
CA THR A 225 -7.40 25.58 2.59
C THR A 225 -5.93 25.30 2.94
N ASP A 226 -5.17 26.30 3.39
CA ASP A 226 -3.79 26.11 3.85
C ASP A 226 -3.72 25.94 5.39
N ASN A 227 -2.59 25.44 5.90
CA ASN A 227 -2.28 25.34 7.34
C ASN A 227 -3.25 24.46 8.16
N ILE A 228 -3.52 23.26 7.66
CA ILE A 228 -4.33 22.23 8.33
C ILE A 228 -3.44 21.32 9.18
N THR A 229 -3.88 20.98 10.39
CA THR A 229 -3.37 19.83 11.14
C THR A 229 -4.51 18.93 11.61
N LEU A 230 -4.34 17.61 11.46
CA LEU A 230 -5.22 16.57 12.01
C LEU A 230 -4.35 15.59 12.81
N SER A 231 -4.59 15.41 14.13
CA SER A 231 -3.75 14.49 14.92
C SER A 231 -4.41 13.80 16.13
N GLY A 232 -4.13 12.51 16.29
CA GLY A 232 -4.44 11.74 17.52
C GLY A 232 -5.84 11.14 17.60
N LEU A 233 -6.56 11.04 16.48
CA LEU A 233 -7.94 10.55 16.43
C LEU A 233 -8.11 9.31 15.53
N THR A 234 -9.14 8.53 15.79
CA THR A 234 -9.63 7.51 14.85
C THR A 234 -10.70 8.12 13.95
N VAL A 235 -10.58 7.96 12.64
CA VAL A 235 -11.63 8.26 11.66
C VAL A 235 -12.11 6.93 11.08
N GLU A 236 -13.39 6.60 11.25
CA GLU A 236 -13.89 5.27 10.90
C GLU A 236 -15.32 5.19 10.34
N LYS A 237 -15.57 4.15 9.54
CA LYS A 237 -16.91 3.74 9.07
C LYS A 237 -17.60 4.81 8.22
N TYR A 238 -17.02 5.06 7.04
CA TYR A 238 -17.56 5.99 6.04
C TYR A 238 -17.66 5.32 4.69
N SER A 239 -18.71 5.66 3.94
CA SER A 239 -19.07 4.94 2.71
C SER A 239 -18.84 5.76 1.44
N ALA A 240 -17.63 6.29 1.29
CA ALA A 240 -17.20 7.04 0.12
C ALA A 240 -17.14 6.14 -1.14
N VAL A 241 -17.60 6.69 -2.28
CA VAL A 241 -17.59 6.03 -3.60
C VAL A 241 -16.36 6.42 -4.42
N GLN A 242 -15.85 5.55 -5.29
CA GLN A 242 -14.61 5.83 -6.03
C GLN A 242 -14.74 6.99 -7.04
N ARG A 243 -15.96 7.25 -7.53
CA ARG A 243 -16.23 8.26 -8.56
C ARG A 243 -16.45 9.64 -7.95
N TRP A 244 -15.55 10.57 -8.28
CA TRP A 244 -15.60 11.99 -7.90
C TRP A 244 -16.70 12.79 -8.62
N ASP A 245 -17.24 12.26 -9.71
CA ASP A 245 -18.24 12.87 -10.59
C ASP A 245 -19.68 12.37 -10.35
N TYR A 246 -19.90 11.53 -9.34
CA TYR A 246 -21.25 11.24 -8.87
C TYR A 246 -21.81 12.45 -8.12
N GLU A 247 -22.89 13.04 -8.64
CA GLU A 247 -23.57 14.20 -8.06
C GLU A 247 -24.80 13.72 -7.27
N ASP A 248 -24.61 13.46 -5.98
CA ASP A 248 -25.69 13.07 -5.06
C ASP A 248 -26.68 14.24 -4.83
N PRO A 249 -28.01 14.02 -4.75
CA PRO A 249 -28.97 15.12 -4.59
C PRO A 249 -28.95 15.87 -3.25
N GLU A 250 -28.39 15.28 -2.19
CA GLU A 250 -28.33 15.88 -0.85
C GLU A 250 -26.91 16.41 -0.55
N ILE A 251 -25.87 15.62 -0.87
CA ILE A 251 -24.47 15.94 -0.52
C ILE A 251 -23.57 16.29 -1.72
N GLY A 252 -24.11 16.32 -2.95
CA GLY A 252 -23.36 16.65 -4.16
C GLY A 252 -22.22 15.66 -4.43
N THR A 253 -21.07 16.15 -4.87
CA THR A 253 -19.88 15.34 -5.16
C THR A 253 -19.04 14.98 -3.93
N ILE A 254 -19.48 15.35 -2.72
CA ILE A 254 -18.77 15.04 -1.47
C ILE A 254 -18.77 13.52 -1.20
N SER A 255 -19.72 12.77 -1.77
CA SER A 255 -19.75 11.31 -1.71
C SER A 255 -18.52 10.61 -2.30
N GLY A 256 -17.84 11.25 -3.27
CA GLY A 256 -16.78 10.61 -4.04
C GLY A 256 -15.39 10.63 -3.37
N GLY A 257 -14.46 9.87 -3.93
CA GLY A 257 -13.02 10.11 -3.83
C GLY A 257 -12.30 9.64 -2.56
N GLY A 258 -12.90 9.80 -1.39
CA GLY A 258 -12.32 9.31 -0.14
C GLY A 258 -13.03 9.76 1.12
N MET A 259 -12.75 9.06 2.23
CA MET A 259 -13.28 9.32 3.57
C MET A 259 -12.70 10.60 4.19
N VAL A 260 -11.40 10.88 3.98
CA VAL A 260 -10.78 12.17 4.28
C VAL A 260 -10.10 12.69 3.03
N VAL A 261 -10.39 13.94 2.67
CA VAL A 261 -9.73 14.63 1.56
C VAL A 261 -9.03 15.87 2.11
N ALA A 262 -7.71 15.92 1.94
CA ALA A 262 -6.86 17.04 2.31
C ALA A 262 -6.36 17.73 1.03
N ALA A 263 -7.01 18.84 0.68
CA ALA A 263 -6.65 19.64 -0.48
C ALA A 263 -5.94 20.93 -0.07
N HIS A 264 -4.94 21.31 -0.88
CA HIS A 264 -4.15 22.55 -0.78
C HIS A 264 -3.19 22.64 0.42
N GLY A 265 -2.27 23.59 0.32
CA GLY A 265 -1.30 23.91 1.37
C GLY A 265 -0.33 22.79 1.72
N ALA A 266 0.14 22.83 2.98
CA ALA A 266 1.03 21.84 3.58
C ALA A 266 0.30 21.12 4.73
N PRO A 267 -0.66 20.23 4.44
CA PRO A 267 -1.46 19.56 5.47
C PRO A 267 -0.58 18.64 6.32
N ARG A 268 -0.80 18.66 7.63
CA ARG A 268 -0.18 17.76 8.61
C ARG A 268 -1.20 16.75 9.10
N ILE A 269 -0.94 15.47 8.90
CA ILE A 269 -1.86 14.39 9.26
C ILE A 269 -1.05 13.34 10.01
N GLU A 270 -1.19 13.34 11.35
CA GLU A 270 -0.19 12.72 12.22
C GLU A 270 -0.86 11.84 13.30
N ASN A 271 -0.23 10.73 13.68
CA ASN A 271 -0.63 9.92 14.85
C ASN A 271 -2.11 9.47 14.86
N SER A 272 -2.73 9.28 13.70
CA SER A 272 -4.18 9.03 13.56
C SER A 272 -4.47 7.64 12.96
N THR A 273 -5.68 7.10 13.17
CA THR A 273 -6.11 5.82 12.60
C THR A 273 -7.22 6.03 11.57
N PHE A 274 -7.09 5.43 10.39
CA PHE A 274 -8.06 5.50 9.29
C PHE A 274 -8.50 4.08 8.91
N ARG A 275 -9.78 3.77 9.14
CA ARG A 275 -10.31 2.41 8.94
C ARG A 275 -11.77 2.36 8.51
N TYR A 276 -12.18 1.27 7.86
CA TYR A 276 -13.56 1.08 7.38
C TYR A 276 -14.06 2.22 6.46
N SER A 277 -13.17 2.79 5.64
CA SER A 277 -13.58 3.45 4.39
C SER A 277 -14.02 2.35 3.41
N SER A 278 -15.23 2.45 2.83
CA SER A 278 -15.79 1.33 2.04
C SER A 278 -15.12 1.13 0.67
N THR A 279 -15.36 2.00 -0.31
CA THR A 279 -14.94 1.75 -1.70
C THR A 279 -13.90 2.73 -2.23
N ALA A 280 -13.71 3.87 -1.57
CA ALA A 280 -12.69 4.86 -1.90
C ALA A 280 -11.60 4.95 -0.81
N GLY A 281 -10.55 5.74 -1.10
CA GLY A 281 -9.39 5.92 -0.22
C GLY A 281 -9.78 6.42 1.18
N ALA A 282 -9.16 5.87 2.22
CA ALA A 282 -9.36 6.31 3.59
C ALA A 282 -8.84 7.76 3.80
N LEU A 283 -7.71 8.09 3.18
CA LEU A 283 -7.16 9.44 3.10
C LEU A 283 -6.67 9.74 1.68
N GLN A 284 -6.96 10.94 1.17
CA GLN A 284 -6.43 11.49 -0.08
C GLN A 284 -5.79 12.85 0.16
N VAL A 285 -4.57 13.06 -0.34
CA VAL A 285 -3.87 14.36 -0.35
C VAL A 285 -3.80 14.86 -1.79
N ILE A 286 -4.33 16.05 -2.07
CA ILE A 286 -4.50 16.57 -3.44
C ILE A 286 -4.09 18.05 -3.57
N ASP A 287 -3.57 18.48 -4.73
CA ASP A 287 -3.12 19.87 -5.02
C ASP A 287 -2.28 20.47 -3.86
N SER A 288 -1.41 19.64 -3.26
CA SER A 288 -0.74 19.94 -1.99
C SER A 288 0.77 20.12 -2.16
N THR A 289 1.35 21.01 -1.37
CA THR A 289 2.79 21.30 -1.37
C THR A 289 3.38 21.12 0.02
N ASN A 290 4.37 20.22 0.16
CA ASN A 290 5.03 19.87 1.43
C ASN A 290 4.09 19.29 2.50
N ALA A 291 3.10 18.50 2.09
CA ALA A 291 2.26 17.72 3.01
C ALA A 291 3.12 16.79 3.90
N PHE A 292 2.70 16.56 5.14
CA PHE A 292 3.37 15.68 6.09
C PHE A 292 2.37 14.67 6.66
N VAL A 293 2.51 13.40 6.27
CA VAL A 293 1.65 12.30 6.69
C VAL A 293 2.50 11.32 7.51
N SER A 294 2.35 11.32 8.84
CA SER A 294 3.28 10.60 9.73
C SER A 294 2.61 9.78 10.84
N ASN A 295 3.24 8.66 11.22
CA ASN A 295 2.82 7.83 12.37
C ASN A 295 1.34 7.37 12.35
N ASN A 296 0.70 7.30 11.18
CA ASN A 296 -0.70 6.90 11.05
C ASN A 296 -0.86 5.39 10.89
N LEU A 297 -2.03 4.87 11.26
CA LEU A 297 -2.47 3.50 11.01
C LEU A 297 -3.57 3.48 9.95
N PHE A 298 -3.34 2.73 8.88
CA PHE A 298 -4.26 2.48 7.78
C PHE A 298 -4.68 1.02 7.77
N GLU A 299 -5.87 0.71 8.30
CA GLU A 299 -6.31 -0.67 8.49
C GLU A 299 -7.75 -0.95 8.05
N SER A 300 -8.02 -2.16 7.56
CA SER A 300 -9.39 -2.65 7.32
C SER A 300 -10.25 -1.70 6.45
N ASN A 301 -9.62 -1.07 5.46
CA ASN A 301 -10.31 -0.29 4.44
C ASN A 301 -10.69 -1.21 3.27
N GLY A 302 -11.88 -1.00 2.71
CA GLY A 302 -12.44 -1.91 1.70
C GLY A 302 -11.77 -1.82 0.34
N SER A 303 -11.03 -0.74 0.05
CA SER A 303 -10.24 -0.53 -1.17
C SER A 303 -8.82 -0.02 -0.83
N ASN A 304 -8.28 0.92 -1.63
CA ASN A 304 -7.09 1.70 -1.28
C ASN A 304 -7.21 2.34 0.11
N ALA A 305 -6.10 2.49 0.82
CA ALA A 305 -6.10 3.22 2.08
C ALA A 305 -5.63 4.67 1.92
N PHE A 306 -4.56 4.92 1.17
CA PHE A 306 -3.95 6.23 1.02
C PHE A 306 -3.69 6.59 -0.45
N GLY A 307 -3.71 7.89 -0.76
CA GLY A 307 -3.30 8.39 -2.06
C GLY A 307 -2.84 9.83 -2.07
N ILE A 308 -1.97 10.15 -3.03
CA ILE A 308 -1.44 11.50 -3.30
C ILE A 308 -1.64 11.81 -4.78
N ASN A 309 -2.15 13.00 -5.12
CA ASN A 309 -2.33 13.44 -6.51
C ASN A 309 -1.96 14.93 -6.69
N ASP A 310 -1.37 15.29 -7.83
CA ASP A 310 -1.07 16.68 -8.23
C ASP A 310 -0.31 17.45 -7.13
N SER A 311 0.71 16.81 -6.55
CA SER A 311 1.32 17.28 -5.31
C SER A 311 2.85 17.31 -5.38
N THR A 312 3.47 18.19 -4.60
CA THR A 312 4.93 18.40 -4.60
C THR A 312 5.51 18.36 -3.19
N GLY A 313 6.63 17.68 -2.99
CA GLY A 313 7.38 17.76 -1.72
C GLY A 313 6.75 17.01 -0.54
N ALA A 314 5.69 16.22 -0.78
CA ALA A 314 4.99 15.50 0.28
C ALA A 314 5.88 14.42 0.90
N LYS A 315 5.80 14.29 2.22
CA LYS A 315 6.51 13.26 3.00
C LYS A 315 5.49 12.34 3.66
N VAL A 316 5.69 11.05 3.47
CA VAL A 316 4.86 9.96 3.99
C VAL A 316 5.79 9.08 4.79
N GLU A 317 5.82 9.27 6.12
CA GLU A 317 6.88 8.73 6.98
C GLU A 317 6.37 7.97 8.21
N ASN A 318 6.93 6.80 8.49
CA ASN A 318 6.66 6.01 9.70
C ASN A 318 5.19 5.57 9.89
N ASN A 319 4.41 5.46 8.82
CA ASN A 319 3.02 4.99 8.87
C ASN A 319 2.96 3.45 8.74
N LEU A 320 1.85 2.85 9.17
CA LEU A 320 1.58 1.41 9.13
C LEU A 320 0.31 1.11 8.31
N TRP A 321 0.43 0.25 7.31
CA TRP A 321 -0.69 -0.35 6.56
C TRP A 321 -0.85 -1.82 6.92
N ARG A 322 -2.09 -2.28 7.09
CA ARG A 322 -2.42 -3.71 7.25
C ARG A 322 -3.85 -4.01 6.83
N ASN A 323 -4.08 -5.18 6.22
CA ASN A 323 -5.42 -5.70 5.98
C ASN A 323 -6.34 -4.70 5.23
N ASN A 324 -5.87 -4.03 4.19
CA ASN A 324 -6.72 -3.20 3.31
C ASN A 324 -7.17 -4.00 2.07
N ASN A 325 -7.98 -3.39 1.21
CA ASN A 325 -8.80 -4.07 0.20
C ASN A 325 -9.74 -5.14 0.79
N THR A 326 -10.34 -4.90 1.96
CA THR A 326 -11.20 -5.91 2.63
C THR A 326 -12.49 -6.23 1.89
N SER A 327 -12.93 -5.37 0.97
CA SER A 327 -14.10 -5.63 0.13
C SER A 327 -13.77 -6.54 -1.07
N GLY A 328 -12.49 -6.73 -1.38
CA GLY A 328 -12.05 -7.64 -2.45
C GLY A 328 -12.16 -7.05 -3.87
N PHE A 329 -11.85 -5.76 -4.05
CA PHE A 329 -11.77 -5.15 -5.38
C PHE A 329 -10.75 -5.87 -6.26
N ILE A 330 -11.05 -5.88 -7.57
CA ILE A 330 -10.19 -6.50 -8.58
C ILE A 330 -8.83 -5.79 -8.64
N THR A 331 -7.77 -6.58 -8.53
CA THR A 331 -6.36 -6.12 -8.64
C THR A 331 -5.63 -6.70 -9.86
N LYS A 332 -6.29 -7.58 -10.63
CA LYS A 332 -5.72 -8.29 -11.78
C LYS A 332 -6.73 -8.31 -12.92
N ASP A 333 -6.25 -8.24 -14.17
CA ASP A 333 -7.09 -8.25 -15.38
C ASP A 333 -8.10 -7.07 -15.45
N CYS A 334 -7.89 -6.04 -14.63
CA CYS A 334 -8.68 -4.79 -14.53
C CYS A 334 -8.37 -3.77 -15.65
N GLY A 335 -7.29 -3.97 -16.44
CA GLY A 335 -6.88 -3.05 -17.50
C GLY A 335 -6.63 -1.63 -16.99
N ALA A 336 -7.13 -0.62 -17.71
CA ALA A 336 -6.99 0.80 -17.34
C ALA A 336 -7.69 1.21 -16.03
N TYR A 337 -8.38 0.29 -15.35
CA TYR A 337 -9.04 0.54 -14.05
C TYR A 337 -8.27 -0.07 -12.87
N CYS A 338 -7.08 -0.63 -13.09
CA CYS A 338 -6.23 -1.06 -11.98
C CYS A 338 -5.72 0.17 -11.19
N THR A 339 -6.29 0.43 -10.02
CA THR A 339 -5.82 1.50 -9.11
C THR A 339 -5.52 1.02 -7.69
N LEU A 340 -5.85 -0.23 -7.38
CA LEU A 340 -5.84 -0.76 -6.02
C LEU A 340 -4.40 -0.93 -5.50
N ALA A 341 -4.08 -0.15 -4.47
CA ALA A 341 -2.84 -0.21 -3.71
C ALA A 341 -3.10 0.32 -2.29
N ASP A 342 -2.30 -0.11 -1.32
CA ASP A 342 -2.27 0.50 0.02
C ASP A 342 -1.98 2.00 -0.07
N THR A 343 -1.02 2.38 -0.92
CA THR A 343 -0.73 3.75 -1.34
C THR A 343 -0.60 3.85 -2.86
N LYS A 344 -1.39 4.73 -3.51
CA LYS A 344 -1.19 5.12 -4.92
C LYS A 344 -0.87 6.61 -5.05
N ILE A 345 0.18 6.96 -5.78
CA ILE A 345 0.67 8.32 -5.97
C ILE A 345 0.72 8.63 -7.45
N THR A 346 0.09 9.73 -7.86
CA THR A 346 0.03 10.17 -9.26
C THR A 346 0.37 11.65 -9.42
N HIS A 347 0.81 12.05 -10.61
CA HIS A 347 0.99 13.47 -10.99
C HIS A 347 1.83 14.28 -10.01
N SER A 348 2.93 13.72 -9.50
CA SER A 348 3.58 14.26 -8.31
C SER A 348 5.09 14.36 -8.44
N LYS A 349 5.73 15.17 -7.62
CA LYS A 349 7.21 15.30 -7.65
C LYS A 349 7.85 15.61 -6.31
N ASN A 350 9.13 15.24 -6.15
CA ASN A 350 9.86 15.37 -4.88
C ASN A 350 9.12 14.69 -3.71
N ILE A 351 8.47 13.55 -3.96
CA ILE A 351 7.73 12.79 -2.95
C ILE A 351 8.71 11.90 -2.19
N ARG A 352 8.61 11.89 -0.86
CA ARG A 352 9.38 11.00 0.01
C ARG A 352 8.44 10.01 0.69
N PHE A 353 8.48 8.75 0.28
CA PHE A 353 7.80 7.63 0.92
C PHE A 353 8.85 6.83 1.71
N ALA A 354 9.00 7.14 3.00
CA ALA A 354 10.13 6.65 3.80
C ALA A 354 9.75 5.99 5.12
N ASN A 355 10.52 4.97 5.52
CA ASN A 355 10.39 4.32 6.84
C ASN A 355 8.96 3.80 7.17
N ASN A 356 8.14 3.49 6.16
CA ASN A 356 6.80 2.97 6.36
C ASN A 356 6.80 1.44 6.51
N THR A 357 5.80 0.90 7.19
CA THR A 357 5.56 -0.55 7.26
C THR A 357 4.27 -0.93 6.54
N VAL A 358 4.31 -1.92 5.65
CA VAL A 358 3.12 -2.54 5.04
C VAL A 358 3.11 -4.02 5.40
N ASP A 359 2.12 -4.45 6.18
CA ASP A 359 2.15 -5.73 6.89
C ASP A 359 0.87 -6.56 6.69
N TYR A 360 1.01 -7.64 5.93
CA TYR A 360 -0.04 -8.59 5.61
C TYR A 360 0.28 -10.00 6.14
N SER A 361 1.18 -10.15 7.10
CA SER A 361 1.48 -11.48 7.68
C SER A 361 0.29 -12.07 8.47
N ALA A 362 -0.69 -11.23 8.84
CA ALA A 362 -1.89 -11.64 9.57
C ALA A 362 -2.97 -12.29 8.71
N THR A 363 -2.84 -12.30 7.38
CA THR A 363 -3.84 -12.89 6.45
C THR A 363 -3.95 -14.42 6.57
N GLY A 364 -2.92 -15.09 7.09
CA GLY A 364 -2.82 -16.55 7.11
C GLY A 364 -2.62 -17.17 5.72
N VAL A 365 -2.36 -16.36 4.69
CA VAL A 365 -2.10 -16.77 3.31
C VAL A 365 -0.72 -16.29 2.93
N ASP A 366 0.17 -17.21 2.55
CA ASP A 366 1.45 -16.86 1.93
C ASP A 366 1.19 -16.29 0.53
N ILE A 367 1.47 -15.00 0.35
CA ILE A 367 1.25 -14.31 -0.92
C ILE A 367 2.28 -14.71 -1.99
N SER A 368 3.39 -15.33 -1.57
CA SER A 368 4.40 -15.89 -2.47
C SER A 368 4.00 -17.28 -2.99
N ASP A 369 2.83 -17.81 -2.64
CA ASP A 369 2.19 -18.87 -3.43
C ASP A 369 1.68 -18.30 -4.77
N PRO A 370 2.06 -18.87 -5.93
CA PRO A 370 1.61 -18.41 -7.24
C PRO A 370 0.09 -18.32 -7.42
N THR A 371 -0.67 -19.12 -6.69
CA THR A 371 -2.14 -19.12 -6.67
C THR A 371 -2.66 -17.91 -5.91
N ALA A 372 -2.06 -17.56 -4.77
CA ALA A 372 -2.43 -16.40 -3.97
C ALA A 372 -2.10 -15.10 -4.72
N TYR A 373 -0.88 -15.00 -5.27
CA TYR A 373 -0.48 -13.88 -6.13
C TYR A 373 -1.30 -13.76 -7.43
N ASP A 374 -1.90 -14.85 -7.92
CA ASP A 374 -2.81 -14.76 -9.08
C ASP A 374 -4.23 -14.27 -8.72
N GLN A 375 -4.60 -14.23 -7.43
CA GLN A 375 -5.85 -13.62 -6.95
C GLN A 375 -5.67 -12.15 -6.53
N ASN A 376 -4.53 -11.79 -5.95
CA ASN A 376 -4.25 -10.43 -5.48
C ASN A 376 -2.93 -9.91 -6.06
N ARG A 377 -2.96 -8.73 -6.67
CA ARG A 377 -1.80 -7.99 -7.20
C ARG A 377 -1.76 -6.52 -6.79
N GLY A 378 -2.48 -6.17 -5.72
CA GLY A 378 -2.42 -4.82 -5.14
C GLY A 378 -0.99 -4.49 -4.69
N ALA A 379 -0.57 -3.24 -4.91
CA ALA A 379 0.75 -2.77 -4.52
C ALA A 379 0.76 -2.18 -3.10
N GLY A 380 1.86 -2.32 -2.37
CA GLY A 380 2.11 -1.62 -1.11
C GLY A 380 2.28 -0.11 -1.35
N VAL A 381 3.16 0.25 -2.30
CA VAL A 381 3.27 1.60 -2.85
C VAL A 381 3.34 1.56 -4.38
N TRP A 382 2.53 2.39 -5.02
CA TRP A 382 2.46 2.53 -6.48
C TRP A 382 2.69 4.00 -6.86
N PHE A 383 3.79 4.27 -7.56
CA PHE A 383 4.03 5.54 -8.25
C PHE A 383 3.56 5.37 -9.71
N ASP A 384 2.64 6.22 -10.18
CA ASP A 384 1.96 6.08 -11.48
C ASP A 384 1.69 7.45 -12.12
N GLU A 385 1.33 7.48 -13.40
CA GLU A 385 1.06 8.64 -14.25
C GLU A 385 2.03 9.83 -14.02
N GLY A 386 3.33 9.54 -13.95
CA GLY A 386 4.40 10.55 -13.89
C GLY A 386 4.74 11.06 -12.49
N VAL A 387 5.13 10.18 -11.57
CA VAL A 387 5.82 10.60 -10.34
C VAL A 387 7.30 10.85 -10.65
N MET A 388 7.83 12.02 -10.26
CA MET A 388 9.17 12.47 -10.69
C MET A 388 10.06 12.89 -9.51
N ASP A 389 11.38 12.72 -9.65
CA ASP A 389 12.38 13.20 -8.68
C ASP A 389 12.09 12.73 -7.24
N SER A 390 11.52 11.53 -7.07
CA SER A 390 10.92 11.05 -5.83
C SER A 390 11.66 9.82 -5.27
N GLU A 391 11.41 9.49 -4.01
CA GLU A 391 12.17 8.47 -3.29
C GLU A 391 11.27 7.53 -2.45
N ILE A 392 11.55 6.23 -2.54
CA ILE A 392 10.93 5.13 -1.79
C ILE A 392 12.05 4.48 -0.98
N VAL A 393 12.19 4.85 0.31
CA VAL A 393 13.39 4.50 1.08
C VAL A 393 13.17 3.98 2.51
N GLY A 394 13.94 2.97 2.93
CA GLY A 394 13.92 2.48 4.32
C GLY A 394 12.62 1.82 4.78
N ASN A 395 11.70 1.52 3.86
CA ASN A 395 10.40 0.92 4.17
C ASN A 395 10.52 -0.60 4.43
N TYR A 396 9.57 -1.17 5.17
CA TYR A 396 9.47 -2.60 5.45
C TYR A 396 8.15 -3.17 4.94
N PHE A 397 8.23 -4.16 4.05
CA PHE A 397 7.06 -4.83 3.47
C PHE A 397 7.04 -6.29 3.89
N VAL A 398 5.90 -6.79 4.38
CA VAL A 398 5.74 -8.15 4.88
C VAL A 398 4.53 -8.83 4.25
N ASN A 399 4.77 -9.92 3.53
CA ASN A 399 3.75 -10.73 2.86
C ASN A 399 2.82 -9.93 1.92
N VAL A 400 3.40 -9.06 1.08
CA VAL A 400 2.64 -8.16 0.18
C VAL A 400 2.59 -8.65 -1.28
N PRO A 401 1.51 -8.41 -2.05
CA PRO A 401 1.41 -8.97 -3.41
C PRO A 401 2.43 -8.36 -4.37
N VAL A 402 2.52 -7.02 -4.40
CA VAL A 402 3.63 -6.27 -5.00
C VAL A 402 4.10 -5.28 -3.95
N ALA A 403 5.38 -5.26 -3.56
CA ALA A 403 5.82 -4.34 -2.51
C ALA A 403 5.94 -2.91 -3.04
N ILE A 404 6.71 -2.73 -4.11
CA ILE A 404 6.98 -1.44 -4.74
C ILE A 404 6.66 -1.55 -6.23
N PHE A 405 5.83 -0.65 -6.76
CA PHE A 405 5.58 -0.50 -8.19
C PHE A 405 5.88 0.94 -8.63
N ASN A 406 6.91 1.13 -9.44
CA ASN A 406 7.25 2.41 -10.08
C ASN A 406 6.88 2.33 -11.57
N GLU A 407 5.79 2.98 -11.94
CA GLU A 407 5.15 2.87 -13.25
C GLU A 407 5.07 4.23 -13.95
N VAL A 408 5.35 4.27 -15.26
CA VAL A 408 5.21 5.43 -16.14
C VAL A 408 5.74 6.75 -15.53
N SER A 409 6.88 6.65 -14.85
CA SER A 409 7.45 7.64 -13.91
C SER A 409 8.95 7.88 -14.17
N SER A 410 9.57 8.86 -13.50
CA SER A 410 10.88 9.39 -13.93
C SER A 410 11.84 9.74 -12.78
N ASN A 411 13.12 9.39 -12.89
CA ASN A 411 14.18 9.78 -11.95
C ASN A 411 13.88 9.44 -10.47
N ASN A 412 13.31 8.26 -10.22
CA ASN A 412 12.93 7.84 -8.87
C ASN A 412 13.98 6.93 -8.22
N LEU A 413 14.25 7.16 -6.93
CA LEU A 413 15.17 6.38 -6.11
C LEU A 413 14.41 5.35 -5.26
N ILE A 414 14.76 4.08 -5.38
CA ILE A 414 14.23 2.96 -4.60
C ILE A 414 15.41 2.38 -3.81
N ALA A 415 15.53 2.70 -2.52
CA ALA A 415 16.72 2.32 -1.77
C ALA A 415 16.51 1.91 -0.31
N SER A 416 17.29 0.94 0.15
CA SER A 416 17.29 0.48 1.55
C SER A 416 15.96 -0.06 2.06
N ASN A 417 15.06 -0.49 1.17
CA ASN A 417 13.82 -1.15 1.55
C ASN A 417 14.09 -2.62 1.90
N ILE A 418 13.30 -3.17 2.82
CA ILE A 418 13.29 -4.59 3.15
C ILE A 418 11.93 -5.15 2.72
N VAL A 419 11.94 -6.23 1.95
CA VAL A 419 10.75 -7.00 1.58
C VAL A 419 10.92 -8.43 2.10
N ALA A 420 9.97 -8.88 2.91
CA ALA A 420 9.94 -10.22 3.51
C ALA A 420 8.64 -10.94 3.13
N GLY A 421 8.72 -11.79 2.11
CA GLY A 421 7.55 -12.43 1.50
C GLY A 421 6.84 -11.50 0.51
N ALA A 422 6.86 -11.84 -0.78
CA ALA A 422 6.08 -11.11 -1.78
C ALA A 422 5.72 -11.94 -3.03
N GLY A 423 4.73 -11.47 -3.79
CA GLY A 423 4.61 -11.88 -5.19
C GLY A 423 5.75 -11.24 -6.01
N VAL A 424 5.77 -9.91 -6.07
CA VAL A 424 6.90 -9.16 -6.65
C VAL A 424 7.48 -8.20 -5.61
N GLY A 425 8.80 -8.23 -5.43
CA GLY A 425 9.49 -7.27 -4.56
C GLY A 425 9.43 -5.86 -5.15
N ILE A 426 10.22 -5.63 -6.20
CA ILE A 426 10.28 -4.33 -6.89
C ILE A 426 9.82 -4.53 -8.33
N HIS A 427 8.85 -3.74 -8.77
CA HIS A 427 8.38 -3.69 -10.16
C HIS A 427 8.63 -2.30 -10.75
N ILE A 428 9.27 -2.25 -11.93
CA ILE A 428 9.50 -1.03 -12.71
C ILE A 428 8.88 -1.25 -14.08
N SER A 429 7.95 -0.39 -14.50
CA SER A 429 7.34 -0.44 -15.84
C SER A 429 7.21 0.96 -16.45
N GLY A 430 7.42 1.08 -17.75
CA GLY A 430 7.43 2.33 -18.51
C GLY A 430 8.20 3.51 -17.90
N SER A 431 9.25 3.27 -17.10
CA SER A 431 9.84 4.30 -16.23
C SER A 431 11.32 4.55 -16.50
N ASN A 432 11.70 5.81 -16.72
CA ASN A 432 13.07 6.20 -17.04
C ASN A 432 13.87 6.65 -15.81
N ASP A 433 15.19 6.52 -15.88
CA ASP A 433 16.16 6.99 -14.87
C ASP A 433 15.92 6.44 -13.45
N SER A 434 15.32 5.25 -13.34
CA SER A 434 15.04 4.60 -12.05
C SER A 434 16.33 4.10 -11.39
N ARG A 435 16.48 4.28 -10.08
CA ARG A 435 17.70 3.92 -9.33
C ARG A 435 17.36 2.96 -8.18
N VAL A 436 17.73 1.68 -8.33
CA VAL A 436 17.46 0.60 -7.37
C VAL A 436 18.75 0.25 -6.60
N TRP A 437 18.88 0.78 -5.38
CA TRP A 437 20.12 0.68 -4.61
C TRP A 437 19.94 0.05 -3.24
N ASN A 438 20.79 -0.92 -2.88
CA ASN A 438 20.88 -1.37 -1.49
C ASN A 438 19.54 -1.86 -0.90
N ASN A 439 18.66 -2.51 -1.67
CA ASN A 439 17.43 -3.11 -1.13
C ASN A 439 17.68 -4.57 -0.72
N THR A 440 16.95 -5.06 0.28
CA THR A 440 16.94 -6.49 0.65
C THR A 440 15.56 -7.07 0.32
N VAL A 441 15.48 -8.02 -0.59
CA VAL A 441 14.25 -8.76 -0.92
C VAL A 441 14.45 -10.23 -0.61
N SER A 442 13.60 -10.76 0.25
CA SER A 442 13.61 -12.15 0.71
C SER A 442 12.23 -12.78 0.47
N HIS A 443 12.21 -14.04 0.00
CA HIS A 443 10.99 -14.81 -0.24
C HIS A 443 9.98 -14.17 -1.21
N ALA A 444 10.48 -13.53 -2.28
CA ALA A 444 9.62 -13.10 -3.39
C ALA A 444 9.48 -14.22 -4.45
N LEU A 445 8.35 -14.32 -5.17
CA LEU A 445 8.28 -15.09 -6.43
C LEU A 445 9.12 -14.46 -7.54
N THR A 446 9.31 -13.14 -7.49
CA THR A 446 10.26 -12.41 -8.35
C THR A 446 10.76 -11.21 -7.56
N SER A 447 12.07 -11.15 -7.31
CA SER A 447 12.65 -10.12 -6.43
C SER A 447 12.66 -8.74 -7.09
N LEU A 448 13.05 -8.68 -8.36
CA LEU A 448 13.04 -7.48 -9.18
C LEU A 448 12.50 -7.80 -10.57
N TRP A 449 11.47 -7.07 -10.99
CA TRP A 449 10.92 -7.12 -12.33
C TRP A 449 11.04 -5.73 -12.96
N ILE A 450 11.73 -5.66 -14.08
CA ILE A 450 11.83 -4.48 -14.92
C ILE A 450 11.17 -4.84 -16.26
N GLN A 451 10.13 -4.11 -16.62
CA GLN A 451 9.33 -4.34 -17.82
C GLN A 451 9.28 -3.07 -18.68
N GLU A 452 9.20 -3.24 -20.00
CA GLU A 452 8.71 -2.20 -20.89
C GLU A 452 7.17 -2.15 -20.93
N ASP A 453 6.62 -0.96 -20.73
CA ASP A 453 5.18 -0.73 -20.89
C ASP A 453 4.86 -0.53 -22.38
N SER A 454 3.68 -0.96 -22.85
CA SER A 454 3.32 -0.73 -24.25
C SER A 454 2.78 0.69 -24.50
N ARG A 455 2.48 1.46 -23.44
CA ARG A 455 2.05 2.86 -23.52
C ARG A 455 3.25 3.79 -23.70
N SER A 456 3.12 4.75 -24.61
CA SER A 456 4.15 5.73 -24.98
C SER A 456 3.60 7.16 -25.05
N ASP A 457 4.50 8.16 -24.99
CA ASP A 457 4.25 9.61 -25.11
C ASP A 457 3.21 10.18 -24.11
N GLY A 458 3.14 9.66 -22.90
CA GLY A 458 2.15 10.13 -21.92
C GLY A 458 0.70 9.91 -22.38
N CYS A 459 0.41 8.76 -22.99
CA CYS A 459 -0.91 8.46 -23.57
C CYS A 459 -1.60 7.27 -22.89
N ASN A 460 -2.69 7.52 -22.18
CA ASN A 460 -3.48 6.48 -21.49
C ASN A 460 -4.30 5.58 -22.43
N ALA A 461 -4.70 6.09 -23.60
CA ALA A 461 -5.40 5.29 -24.60
C ALA A 461 -5.20 5.82 -26.03
N ARG A 462 -5.02 4.89 -26.96
CA ARG A 462 -4.86 5.14 -28.39
C ARG A 462 -5.98 4.44 -29.19
N ASN A 463 -6.33 4.98 -30.36
CA ASN A 463 -7.26 4.32 -31.27
C ASN A 463 -6.58 3.26 -32.15
N ALA A 464 -7.35 2.55 -32.97
CA ALA A 464 -6.85 1.52 -33.88
C ALA A 464 -5.92 2.03 -35.01
N GLN A 465 -5.63 3.34 -35.07
CA GLN A 465 -4.65 3.97 -35.96
C GLN A 465 -3.40 4.46 -35.19
N GLY A 466 -3.24 4.10 -33.92
CA GLY A 466 -2.13 4.54 -33.05
C GLY A 466 -2.24 5.97 -32.53
N VAL A 467 -3.30 6.71 -32.91
CA VAL A 467 -3.48 8.11 -32.49
C VAL A 467 -3.95 8.16 -31.04
N CYS A 468 -3.26 8.96 -30.21
CA CYS A 468 -3.67 9.19 -28.84
C CYS A 468 -5.06 9.83 -28.76
N THR A 469 -5.97 9.18 -28.03
CA THR A 469 -7.33 9.66 -27.75
C THR A 469 -7.49 10.12 -26.31
N GLN A 470 -6.67 9.63 -25.38
CA GLN A 470 -6.63 10.07 -23.99
C GLN A 470 -5.20 10.46 -23.61
N VAL A 471 -4.84 11.72 -23.87
CA VAL A 471 -3.54 12.29 -23.46
C VAL A 471 -3.53 12.46 -21.94
N GLN A 472 -2.53 11.87 -21.31
CA GLN A 472 -2.20 12.07 -19.90
C GLN A 472 -1.53 13.46 -19.78
N LYS A 473 -2.29 14.44 -19.26
CA LYS A 473 -1.90 15.85 -19.35
C LYS A 473 -0.63 16.20 -18.58
N TRP A 474 -0.40 15.57 -17.43
CA TRP A 474 0.75 15.85 -16.58
C TRP A 474 2.04 15.31 -17.22
N SER A 475 2.00 14.05 -17.65
CA SER A 475 3.12 13.38 -18.32
C SER A 475 3.48 14.06 -19.64
N ALA A 476 2.48 14.44 -20.44
CA ALA A 476 2.70 15.20 -21.68
C ALA A 476 3.27 16.62 -21.44
N GLN A 477 2.91 17.28 -20.32
CA GLN A 477 3.49 18.58 -19.94
C GLN A 477 4.95 18.50 -19.50
N HIS A 478 5.34 17.37 -18.88
CA HIS A 478 6.72 17.13 -18.42
C HIS A 478 7.57 16.38 -19.46
N GLY A 479 6.99 15.96 -20.58
CA GLY A 479 7.71 15.31 -21.68
C GLY A 479 8.15 13.87 -21.37
N LEU A 480 7.38 13.15 -20.54
CA LEU A 480 7.68 11.76 -20.20
C LEU A 480 7.44 10.84 -21.40
N SER A 481 8.44 10.03 -21.77
CA SER A 481 8.32 9.06 -22.86
C SER A 481 7.40 7.90 -22.51
N TRP A 482 7.39 7.49 -21.23
CA TRP A 482 6.85 6.23 -20.73
C TRP A 482 7.58 4.97 -21.24
N ASP A 483 8.77 5.15 -21.81
CA ASP A 483 9.70 4.07 -22.12
C ASP A 483 10.55 3.73 -20.88
N THR A 484 10.66 2.46 -20.48
CA THR A 484 11.61 2.04 -19.42
C THR A 484 13.03 2.15 -19.95
N THR A 485 13.81 3.07 -19.41
CA THR A 485 15.17 3.36 -19.89
C THR A 485 16.11 3.79 -18.77
N ASN A 486 17.40 3.55 -18.95
CA ASN A 486 18.48 4.00 -18.04
C ASN A 486 18.30 3.59 -16.55
N THR A 487 17.65 2.46 -16.28
CA THR A 487 17.54 1.94 -14.91
C THR A 487 18.93 1.49 -14.42
N THR A 488 19.27 1.87 -13.20
CA THR A 488 20.48 1.44 -12.48
C THR A 488 20.10 0.51 -11.33
N VAL A 489 20.73 -0.66 -11.25
CA VAL A 489 20.53 -1.65 -10.19
C VAL A 489 21.88 -1.94 -9.53
N MET A 490 22.01 -1.69 -8.22
CA MET A 490 23.30 -1.80 -7.52
C MET A 490 23.15 -2.23 -6.06
N ASN A 491 24.10 -3.01 -5.56
CA ASN A 491 24.27 -3.36 -4.14
C ASN A 491 23.07 -4.05 -3.46
N ASN A 492 22.10 -4.60 -4.17
CA ASN A 492 20.92 -5.23 -3.58
C ASN A 492 21.25 -6.64 -3.03
N ILE A 493 20.43 -7.16 -2.12
CA ILE A 493 20.39 -8.59 -1.79
C ILE A 493 19.02 -9.14 -2.22
N PHE A 494 19.04 -10.13 -3.08
CA PHE A 494 17.91 -10.96 -3.46
C PHE A 494 18.12 -12.35 -2.86
N SER A 495 17.17 -12.84 -2.07
CA SER A 495 17.37 -14.01 -1.21
C SER A 495 16.16 -14.95 -1.19
N SER A 496 16.41 -16.25 -1.15
CA SER A 496 15.46 -17.30 -0.80
C SER A 496 14.14 -17.19 -1.57
N GLU A 497 14.21 -17.06 -2.89
CA GLU A 497 13.05 -16.91 -3.76
C GLU A 497 12.07 -18.08 -3.62
N GLN A 498 10.76 -17.80 -3.71
CA GLN A 498 9.80 -18.90 -3.78
C GLN A 498 9.92 -19.58 -5.14
N THR A 499 10.33 -20.85 -5.11
CA THR A 499 10.59 -21.63 -6.33
C THR A 499 9.35 -22.38 -6.84
N THR A 500 8.17 -22.12 -6.26
CA THR A 500 6.91 -22.76 -6.69
C THR A 500 6.53 -22.30 -8.10
N PRO A 501 6.48 -23.20 -9.10
CA PRO A 501 6.27 -22.84 -10.50
C PRO A 501 4.80 -22.60 -10.78
N LYS A 502 4.50 -21.86 -11.84
CA LYS A 502 3.12 -21.81 -12.35
C LYS A 502 2.72 -23.15 -12.97
N PRO A 503 1.54 -23.72 -12.65
CA PRO A 503 1.06 -24.94 -13.30
C PRO A 503 1.02 -24.81 -14.83
N GLY A 504 1.82 -25.64 -15.52
CA GLY A 504 1.94 -25.65 -16.98
C GLY A 504 2.96 -24.67 -17.58
N ASP A 505 3.69 -23.91 -16.76
CA ASP A 505 4.77 -23.02 -17.18
C ASP A 505 5.86 -23.00 -16.09
N GLU A 506 6.77 -23.98 -16.15
CA GLU A 506 7.88 -24.17 -15.21
C GLU A 506 8.91 -23.02 -15.19
N TRP A 507 8.89 -22.16 -16.21
CA TRP A 507 9.79 -21.03 -16.35
C TRP A 507 9.24 -19.76 -15.70
N ARG A 508 7.92 -19.68 -15.52
CA ARG A 508 7.26 -18.58 -14.80
C ARG A 508 7.69 -18.59 -13.33
N TYR A 509 8.26 -17.48 -12.88
CA TYR A 509 8.86 -17.29 -11.55
C TYR A 509 10.21 -18.02 -11.33
N SER A 510 10.84 -18.56 -12.38
CA SER A 510 12.17 -19.16 -12.24
C SER A 510 13.29 -18.15 -11.93
N SER A 511 13.16 -16.91 -12.39
CA SER A 511 14.23 -15.90 -12.29
C SER A 511 14.00 -14.92 -11.16
N MET A 512 15.02 -14.73 -10.30
CA MET A 512 15.00 -13.71 -9.24
C MET A 512 14.87 -12.29 -9.82
N VAL A 513 15.60 -12.01 -10.90
CA VAL A 513 15.56 -10.75 -11.65
C VAL A 513 15.04 -11.00 -13.06
N GLN A 514 14.08 -10.20 -13.51
CA GLN A 514 13.48 -10.29 -14.85
C GLN A 514 13.53 -8.94 -15.54
N VAL A 515 14.15 -8.87 -16.72
CA VAL A 515 14.16 -7.68 -17.59
C VAL A 515 13.52 -8.05 -18.93
N ILE A 516 12.29 -7.59 -19.16
CA ILE A 516 11.43 -8.01 -20.26
C ILE A 516 11.02 -6.79 -21.11
N GLY A 517 11.49 -6.76 -22.36
CA GLY A 517 11.16 -5.70 -23.30
C GLY A 517 9.83 -5.91 -24.03
N ALA A 518 9.36 -4.85 -24.68
CA ALA A 518 8.11 -4.80 -25.42
C ALA A 518 8.23 -3.83 -26.61
N ALA A 519 7.17 -3.75 -27.40
CA ALA A 519 7.02 -2.75 -28.45
C ALA A 519 5.84 -1.83 -28.11
N ASN A 520 5.98 -0.55 -28.44
CA ASN A 520 5.00 0.46 -28.09
C ASN A 520 3.74 0.27 -28.97
N ASP A 521 2.55 0.43 -28.40
CA ASP A 521 1.26 0.12 -29.05
C ASP A 521 0.98 0.97 -30.30
N ASP A 522 1.65 2.12 -30.44
CA ASP A 522 1.59 2.98 -31.63
C ASP A 522 2.68 2.70 -32.67
N GLY A 523 3.60 1.79 -32.38
CA GLY A 523 4.75 1.47 -33.22
C GLY A 523 5.81 2.57 -33.28
N SER A 524 5.84 3.52 -32.33
CA SER A 524 6.88 4.56 -32.26
C SER A 524 8.27 3.97 -32.01
N GLY A 525 8.34 2.88 -31.23
CA GLY A 525 9.56 2.20 -30.87
C GLY A 525 9.32 0.82 -30.27
N ALA A 526 10.41 0.22 -29.80
CA ALA A 526 10.43 -0.97 -28.97
C ALA A 526 11.69 -0.91 -28.12
N VAL A 527 11.58 -1.27 -26.84
CA VAL A 527 12.64 -1.10 -25.85
C VAL A 527 12.89 -2.44 -25.18
N TYR A 528 14.17 -2.80 -25.05
CA TYR A 528 14.60 -4.10 -24.56
C TYR A 528 15.69 -3.93 -23.49
N ALA A 529 16.11 -5.02 -22.87
CA ALA A 529 16.89 -4.99 -21.63
C ALA A 529 18.19 -4.15 -21.71
N ASN A 530 18.80 -4.04 -22.89
CA ASN A 530 20.03 -3.26 -23.10
C ASN A 530 19.80 -1.74 -23.16
N GLU A 531 18.57 -1.31 -23.46
CA GLU A 531 18.11 0.08 -23.41
C GLU A 531 17.47 0.40 -22.04
N MET A 532 16.77 -0.58 -21.46
CA MET A 532 16.06 -0.49 -20.19
C MET A 532 16.99 -0.30 -18.99
N VAL A 533 18.09 -1.04 -18.94
CA VAL A 533 18.99 -1.10 -17.79
C VAL A 533 20.39 -0.71 -18.23
N SER A 534 20.88 0.43 -17.74
CA SER A 534 22.21 0.96 -18.10
C SER A 534 23.32 0.34 -17.26
N THR A 535 23.05 -0.01 -16.00
CA THR A 535 24.02 -0.61 -15.06
C THR A 535 23.34 -1.65 -14.19
N ILE A 536 23.97 -2.81 -14.04
CA ILE A 536 23.64 -3.84 -13.04
C ILE A 536 24.94 -4.46 -12.53
N ASP A 537 25.31 -4.19 -11.28
CA ASP A 537 26.51 -4.74 -10.64
C ASP A 537 26.47 -4.69 -9.11
N TYR A 538 27.30 -5.51 -8.46
CA TYR A 538 27.40 -5.62 -7.00
C TYR A 538 26.13 -6.11 -6.29
N ASP A 539 25.13 -6.63 -6.99
CA ASP A 539 24.01 -7.31 -6.33
C ASP A 539 24.48 -8.66 -5.71
N ALA A 540 23.65 -9.24 -4.85
CA ALA A 540 23.89 -10.54 -4.24
C ALA A 540 22.64 -11.40 -4.33
N TYR A 541 22.83 -12.65 -4.74
CA TYR A 541 21.81 -13.65 -4.99
C TYR A 541 22.07 -14.81 -4.03
N TYR A 542 21.11 -15.11 -3.15
CA TYR A 542 21.14 -16.32 -2.32
C TYR A 542 19.95 -17.20 -2.69
N ARG A 543 20.25 -18.36 -3.30
CA ARG A 543 19.25 -19.24 -3.91
C ARG A 543 19.19 -20.58 -3.21
N HIS A 544 18.11 -21.33 -3.41
CA HIS A 544 18.02 -22.66 -2.83
C HIS A 544 19.12 -23.60 -3.35
N GLU A 545 19.75 -24.37 -2.44
CA GLU A 545 20.65 -25.47 -2.81
C GLU A 545 19.81 -26.72 -3.15
N ASN A 546 19.92 -27.21 -4.38
CA ASN A 546 19.04 -28.24 -4.95
C ASN A 546 17.55 -27.84 -4.93
N PRO A 547 17.16 -26.77 -5.64
CA PRO A 547 15.77 -26.37 -5.74
C PRO A 547 14.93 -27.51 -6.34
N GLN A 548 13.68 -27.66 -5.91
CA GLN A 548 12.78 -28.70 -6.43
C GLN A 548 12.38 -28.46 -7.90
N THR A 549 12.67 -27.27 -8.41
CA THR A 549 12.14 -26.62 -9.62
C THR A 549 13.21 -25.68 -10.18
N LEU A 550 12.95 -25.02 -11.31
CA LEU A 550 13.90 -24.10 -11.94
C LEU A 550 14.10 -22.83 -11.09
N SER A 551 15.34 -22.57 -10.69
CA SER A 551 15.81 -21.30 -10.10
C SER A 551 16.96 -20.75 -10.96
N THR A 552 16.83 -19.50 -11.38
CA THR A 552 17.79 -18.78 -12.21
C THR A 552 18.02 -17.37 -11.67
N THR A 553 19.15 -16.76 -12.05
CA THR A 553 19.57 -15.45 -11.54
C THR A 553 18.84 -14.32 -12.27
N VAL A 554 19.17 -14.13 -13.56
CA VAL A 554 18.69 -13.02 -14.39
C VAL A 554 18.10 -13.54 -15.70
N LEU A 555 16.84 -13.19 -15.95
CA LEU A 555 16.24 -13.21 -17.29
C LEU A 555 16.50 -11.87 -17.96
N TRP A 556 17.21 -11.86 -19.09
CA TRP A 556 17.54 -10.66 -19.84
C TRP A 556 17.07 -10.81 -21.29
N ASN A 557 16.04 -10.05 -21.68
CA ASN A 557 15.48 -10.08 -23.03
C ASN A 557 15.90 -8.84 -23.84
N TRP A 558 16.73 -9.04 -24.87
CA TRP A 558 17.33 -7.99 -25.70
C TRP A 558 16.70 -7.83 -27.10
N GLY A 559 15.55 -8.46 -27.36
CA GLY A 559 14.86 -8.34 -28.65
C GLY A 559 13.51 -9.05 -28.74
N ALA A 560 12.79 -8.77 -29.82
CA ALA A 560 11.40 -9.19 -30.03
C ALA A 560 11.16 -10.71 -29.99
N ASP A 561 12.09 -11.52 -30.55
CA ASP A 561 12.00 -12.98 -30.43
C ASP A 561 12.54 -13.42 -29.08
N ARG A 562 11.66 -13.43 -28.07
CA ARG A 562 12.00 -13.83 -26.69
C ARG A 562 12.60 -15.23 -26.58
N SER A 563 12.48 -16.10 -27.59
CA SER A 563 13.04 -17.46 -27.60
C SER A 563 14.49 -17.54 -28.07
N THR A 564 14.96 -16.57 -28.89
CA THR A 564 16.35 -16.53 -29.41
C THR A 564 17.12 -15.28 -29.01
N GLN A 565 16.42 -14.26 -28.49
CA GLN A 565 16.94 -12.96 -28.08
C GLN A 565 16.74 -12.72 -26.57
N SER A 566 16.88 -13.79 -25.79
CA SER A 566 16.95 -13.72 -24.32
C SER A 566 17.94 -14.74 -23.78
N ILE A 567 18.54 -14.44 -22.62
CA ILE A 567 19.18 -15.42 -21.75
C ILE A 567 18.36 -15.52 -20.47
N ASN A 568 18.10 -16.75 -20.01
CA ASN A 568 17.63 -17.00 -18.65
C ASN A 568 18.78 -17.70 -17.91
N ALA A 569 19.56 -16.93 -17.16
CA ALA A 569 20.89 -17.36 -16.70
C ALA A 569 20.80 -18.25 -15.45
N GLU A 570 21.07 -19.55 -15.61
CA GLU A 570 21.13 -20.54 -14.52
C GLU A 570 22.11 -20.09 -13.41
N LYS A 571 23.22 -19.47 -13.81
CA LYS A 571 24.25 -18.90 -12.92
C LYS A 571 24.55 -17.46 -13.30
N LEU A 572 24.94 -16.67 -12.32
CA LEU A 572 25.30 -15.27 -12.53
C LEU A 572 26.47 -15.11 -13.53
N SER A 573 27.43 -16.05 -13.49
CA SER A 573 28.55 -16.11 -14.43
C SER A 573 28.12 -16.20 -15.90
N ASP A 574 26.98 -16.82 -16.18
CA ASP A 574 26.49 -17.01 -17.55
C ASP A 574 25.91 -15.69 -18.08
N PHE A 575 25.22 -14.93 -17.22
CA PHE A 575 24.79 -13.56 -17.49
C PHE A 575 25.97 -12.60 -17.72
N THR A 576 26.97 -12.63 -16.83
CA THR A 576 28.19 -11.79 -16.95
C THR A 576 28.96 -12.08 -18.24
N ALA A 577 29.06 -13.36 -18.63
CA ALA A 577 29.79 -13.80 -19.82
C ALA A 577 29.03 -13.58 -21.14
N ASP A 578 27.71 -13.39 -21.13
CA ASP A 578 26.92 -13.31 -22.36
C ASP A 578 27.29 -12.06 -23.19
N PRO A 579 27.63 -12.21 -24.49
CA PRO A 579 28.06 -11.12 -25.33
C PRO A 579 26.92 -10.17 -25.76
N ASN A 580 25.65 -10.56 -25.60
CA ASN A 580 24.47 -9.79 -25.99
C ASN A 580 23.98 -8.86 -24.88
N VAL A 581 24.24 -9.17 -23.60
CA VAL A 581 24.07 -8.23 -22.49
C VAL A 581 24.99 -7.02 -22.74
N LYS A 582 24.49 -5.79 -22.56
CA LYS A 582 25.26 -4.54 -22.79
C LYS A 582 25.33 -3.58 -21.60
N ALA A 583 24.55 -3.82 -20.54
CA ALA A 583 24.62 -3.02 -19.32
C ALA A 583 26.06 -2.96 -18.75
N ALA A 584 26.38 -1.86 -18.08
CA ALA A 584 27.63 -1.71 -17.37
C ALA A 584 27.70 -2.65 -16.16
N GLY A 585 28.92 -3.11 -15.83
CA GLY A 585 29.19 -4.05 -14.75
C GLY A 585 28.81 -5.51 -15.07
N LYS A 586 27.55 -5.76 -15.46
CA LYS A 586 26.99 -7.11 -15.72
C LYS A 586 27.18 -8.10 -14.56
N GLU A 587 27.04 -7.64 -13.33
CA GLU A 587 27.30 -8.46 -12.14
C GLU A 587 28.73 -9.05 -12.10
N SER A 588 29.71 -8.35 -12.69
CA SER A 588 31.13 -8.74 -12.61
C SER A 588 31.68 -8.74 -11.17
N ASN A 589 31.01 -8.02 -10.27
CA ASN A 589 31.26 -7.99 -8.82
C ASN A 589 30.12 -8.63 -8.02
N GLY A 590 29.18 -9.32 -8.69
CA GLY A 590 28.04 -9.97 -8.08
C GLY A 590 28.39 -11.19 -7.22
N LEU A 591 27.49 -11.57 -6.32
CA LEU A 591 27.62 -12.78 -5.50
C LEU A 591 26.48 -13.76 -5.83
N ASP A 592 26.78 -14.98 -6.27
CA ASP A 592 25.80 -16.06 -6.49
C ASP A 592 26.11 -17.19 -5.50
N LEU A 593 25.29 -17.31 -4.45
CA LEU A 593 25.48 -18.27 -3.35
C LEU A 593 24.23 -19.14 -3.21
N HIS A 594 24.39 -20.33 -2.63
CA HIS A 594 23.32 -21.30 -2.46
C HIS A 594 23.23 -21.84 -1.02
N GLY A 595 22.03 -22.24 -0.59
CA GLY A 595 21.80 -22.98 0.64
C GLY A 595 20.32 -23.05 1.04
N SER A 596 20.04 -22.98 2.33
CA SER A 596 18.68 -22.85 2.88
C SER A 596 18.55 -21.54 3.67
N PRO A 597 17.36 -20.96 3.84
CA PRO A 597 17.19 -19.67 4.52
C PRO A 597 17.85 -19.64 5.91
N GLU A 598 17.71 -20.71 6.69
CA GLU A 598 18.26 -20.83 8.04
C GLU A 598 19.80 -20.87 8.06
N ASN A 599 20.42 -21.22 6.94
CA ASN A 599 21.87 -21.27 6.73
C ASN A 599 22.40 -20.04 5.95
N ASN A 600 21.57 -19.04 5.68
CA ASN A 600 21.94 -17.88 4.86
C ASN A 600 23.23 -17.21 5.38
N PRO A 601 24.30 -17.09 4.57
CA PRO A 601 25.58 -16.55 5.00
C PRO A 601 25.57 -15.04 5.18
N PHE A 602 24.56 -14.33 4.66
CA PHE A 602 24.48 -12.88 4.76
C PHE A 602 23.94 -12.43 6.13
N PHE A 603 22.80 -12.99 6.56
CA PHE A 603 22.00 -12.43 7.64
C PHE A 603 22.29 -13.05 9.03
N VAL A 604 21.91 -12.32 10.08
CA VAL A 604 21.84 -12.82 11.46
C VAL A 604 20.83 -13.96 11.57
N ARG A 605 19.66 -13.81 10.95
CA ARG A 605 18.66 -14.88 10.82
C ARG A 605 17.75 -14.62 9.62
N GLU A 606 17.52 -15.61 8.78
CA GLU A 606 16.41 -15.61 7.83
C GLU A 606 15.49 -16.79 8.18
N SER A 607 14.18 -16.55 8.28
CA SER A 607 13.22 -17.61 8.58
C SER A 607 13.02 -18.52 7.38
N ALA A 608 12.75 -19.80 7.65
CA ALA A 608 12.32 -20.78 6.66
C ALA A 608 10.94 -20.45 6.06
N ASN A 609 10.11 -19.73 6.81
CA ASN A 609 8.73 -19.42 6.46
C ASN A 609 8.59 -17.90 6.23
N PRO A 610 8.19 -17.44 5.02
CA PRO A 610 8.00 -16.01 4.73
C PRO A 610 6.97 -15.33 5.63
N MET A 611 6.00 -16.08 6.18
CA MET A 611 4.98 -15.58 7.09
C MET A 611 5.49 -15.31 8.51
N ASP A 612 6.67 -15.82 8.86
CA ASP A 612 7.21 -15.71 10.20
C ASP A 612 8.12 -14.48 10.35
N LYS A 613 7.68 -13.54 11.20
CA LYS A 613 8.34 -12.27 11.50
C LYS A 613 9.59 -12.40 12.37
N THR A 614 10.23 -13.57 12.40
CA THR A 614 11.49 -13.77 13.14
C THR A 614 12.72 -13.39 12.32
N SER A 615 12.65 -13.24 10.99
CA SER A 615 13.82 -12.82 10.19
C SER A 615 14.47 -11.54 10.73
N ASP A 616 15.80 -11.57 10.85
CA ASP A 616 16.66 -10.46 11.21
C ASP A 616 17.68 -10.24 10.09
N PHE A 617 17.33 -9.32 9.19
CA PHE A 617 18.07 -9.01 7.97
C PHE A 617 19.31 -8.12 8.21
N HIS A 618 19.70 -7.86 9.46
CA HIS A 618 21.05 -7.35 9.71
C HIS A 618 22.08 -8.32 9.15
N LEU A 619 23.17 -7.80 8.56
CA LEU A 619 24.29 -8.65 8.18
C LEU A 619 24.99 -9.19 9.43
N LYS A 620 25.34 -10.48 9.43
CA LYS A 620 26.12 -11.08 10.53
C LYS A 620 27.61 -10.82 10.38
N GLU A 621 28.35 -10.99 11.49
CA GLU A 621 29.81 -10.95 11.48
C GLU A 621 30.39 -11.94 10.46
N GLY A 622 31.31 -11.46 9.62
CA GLY A 622 31.91 -12.26 8.54
C GLY A 622 31.00 -12.48 7.31
N SER A 623 29.85 -11.81 7.23
CA SER A 623 28.98 -11.84 6.05
C SER A 623 29.74 -11.43 4.78
N PRO A 624 29.69 -12.21 3.69
CA PRO A 624 30.33 -11.85 2.42
C PRO A 624 29.68 -10.64 1.73
N ALA A 625 28.50 -10.21 2.18
CA ALA A 625 27.86 -8.97 1.76
C ALA A 625 28.39 -7.72 2.49
N SER A 626 29.19 -7.87 3.55
CA SER A 626 29.62 -6.73 4.37
C SER A 626 30.88 -6.05 3.81
N GLY A 627 30.81 -4.73 3.62
CA GLY A 627 31.87 -3.91 3.03
C GLY A 627 32.24 -4.24 1.58
N THR A 628 31.46 -5.08 0.88
CA THR A 628 31.74 -5.55 -0.48
C THR A 628 30.87 -4.90 -1.56
N GLY A 629 30.02 -3.94 -1.22
CA GLY A 629 29.21 -3.15 -2.15
C GLY A 629 29.97 -1.97 -2.77
N HIS A 630 29.51 -1.51 -3.93
CA HIS A 630 30.00 -0.31 -4.58
C HIS A 630 29.72 0.93 -3.74
N ALA A 631 30.61 1.93 -3.79
CA ALA A 631 30.41 3.17 -3.06
C ALA A 631 29.14 3.93 -3.50
N LEU A 632 28.40 4.48 -2.53
CA LEU A 632 27.19 5.24 -2.80
C LEU A 632 27.51 6.61 -3.43
N PRO A 633 26.74 7.02 -4.47
CA PRO A 633 26.65 8.41 -4.91
C PRO A 633 26.28 9.36 -3.76
N GLU A 634 26.76 10.60 -3.80
CA GLU A 634 26.62 11.56 -2.71
C GLU A 634 25.16 11.90 -2.38
N ASP A 635 24.28 11.94 -3.37
CA ASP A 635 22.85 12.21 -3.18
C ASP A 635 22.12 11.02 -2.54
N ILE A 636 22.39 9.79 -2.99
CA ILE A 636 21.82 8.56 -2.40
C ILE A 636 22.30 8.39 -0.95
N ALA A 637 23.60 8.56 -0.71
CA ALA A 637 24.17 8.50 0.64
C ALA A 637 23.54 9.55 1.57
N LYS A 638 23.31 10.77 1.08
CA LYS A 638 22.62 11.83 1.80
C LYS A 638 21.15 11.50 2.09
N THR A 639 20.41 10.94 1.12
CA THR A 639 19.01 10.51 1.31
C THR A 639 18.88 9.43 2.39
N LEU A 640 19.86 8.52 2.46
CA LEU A 640 19.91 7.44 3.46
C LEU A 640 20.58 7.86 4.78
N GLY A 641 21.22 9.04 4.86
CA GLY A 641 21.93 9.50 6.06
C GLY A 641 23.23 8.74 6.37
N VAL A 642 23.89 8.18 5.35
CA VAL A 642 25.12 7.37 5.47
C VAL A 642 26.32 8.04 4.77
N ASN A 643 27.51 7.47 4.93
CA ASN A 643 28.72 7.99 4.30
C ASN A 643 28.74 7.72 2.77
N ALA A 644 29.00 8.77 1.99
CA ALA A 644 29.24 8.67 0.55
C ALA A 644 30.67 8.22 0.23
N ASN A 645 30.91 7.81 -1.03
CA ASN A 645 32.26 7.60 -1.59
C ASN A 645 33.15 6.57 -0.86
N VAL A 646 32.57 5.72 0.00
CA VAL A 646 33.20 4.56 0.63
C VAL A 646 32.43 3.29 0.25
N ALA A 647 33.10 2.14 0.17
CA ALA A 647 32.42 0.86 0.00
C ALA A 647 31.42 0.64 1.15
N VAL A 648 30.24 0.14 0.83
CA VAL A 648 29.16 -0.12 1.79
C VAL A 648 28.86 -1.61 1.88
N ASP A 649 28.06 -1.99 2.87
CA ASP A 649 27.39 -3.29 2.88
C ASP A 649 26.44 -3.41 1.67
N ARG A 650 26.16 -4.63 1.20
CA ARG A 650 25.06 -4.91 0.26
C ARG A 650 23.75 -5.10 1.04
N GLY A 651 22.63 -4.88 0.38
CA GLY A 651 21.29 -4.89 0.98
C GLY A 651 21.02 -3.61 1.77
N ALA A 652 19.96 -3.62 2.57
CA ALA A 652 19.52 -2.46 3.34
C ALA A 652 20.60 -1.94 4.31
N LEU A 653 20.68 -0.60 4.42
CA LEU A 653 21.63 0.14 5.27
C LEU A 653 20.93 0.90 6.40
N VAL A 654 19.68 1.31 6.16
CA VAL A 654 18.73 1.95 7.08
C VAL A 654 17.36 1.32 6.88
N ASN A 655 16.64 1.00 7.95
CA ASN A 655 15.26 0.52 7.80
C ASN A 655 14.40 0.75 9.05
N VAL A 656 13.09 0.95 8.84
CA VAL A 656 12.12 1.02 9.94
C VAL A 656 12.07 -0.27 10.78
N ALA A 657 12.30 -1.44 10.17
CA ALA A 657 12.38 -2.72 10.86
C ALA A 657 13.46 -2.77 11.96
N TRP A 658 14.44 -1.88 11.89
CA TRP A 658 15.56 -1.76 12.84
C TRP A 658 15.44 -0.56 13.79
N GLY A 659 14.27 0.08 13.84
CA GLY A 659 14.03 1.29 14.64
C GLY A 659 14.48 2.60 13.97
N GLY A 660 14.67 2.60 12.64
CA GLY A 660 14.91 3.83 11.86
C GLY A 660 16.34 4.38 11.91
N GLY A 661 17.30 3.62 12.45
CA GLY A 661 18.73 3.96 12.43
C GLY A 661 19.48 3.35 11.25
N ALA A 662 20.67 3.86 10.99
CA ALA A 662 21.66 3.20 10.11
C ALA A 662 22.35 2.06 10.86
N THR A 663 22.60 0.95 10.16
CA THR A 663 23.46 -0.11 10.70
C THR A 663 24.88 0.43 10.92
N PRO A 664 25.52 0.10 12.05
CA PRO A 664 26.95 0.34 12.22
C PRO A 664 27.72 -0.56 11.24
N GLY A 665 28.03 -0.03 10.05
CA GLY A 665 28.77 -0.75 9.04
C GLY A 665 30.14 -1.21 9.55
N ALA A 666 30.60 -2.37 9.09
CA ALA A 666 31.90 -2.95 9.48
C ALA A 666 33.10 -2.24 8.83
N GLY A 667 33.19 -0.92 9.02
CA GLY A 667 34.27 -0.04 8.55
C GLY A 667 35.03 0.69 9.66
N ASP A 668 34.52 0.69 10.90
CA ASP A 668 35.19 1.29 12.05
C ASP A 668 36.38 0.43 12.50
N ASN A 669 37.55 0.76 11.95
CA ASN A 669 38.84 0.17 12.34
C ASN A 669 39.00 0.12 13.86
N ALA A 670 39.39 -1.03 14.39
CA ALA A 670 39.61 -1.28 15.81
C ALA A 670 40.62 -0.28 16.43
N GLY A 671 40.08 0.79 17.04
CA GLY A 671 40.81 1.82 17.75
C GLY A 671 40.20 2.04 19.13
N GLY A 672 40.50 1.13 20.05
CA GLY A 672 39.83 1.10 21.35
C GLY A 672 40.04 2.38 22.17
N ASN A 673 38.96 2.93 22.72
CA ASN A 673 39.04 3.75 23.91
C ASN A 673 37.77 3.62 24.76
N ASN A 674 37.93 3.09 25.98
CA ASN A 674 36.87 3.10 26.98
C ASN A 674 36.58 4.55 27.40
N ASN A 675 35.32 4.99 27.28
CA ASN A 675 34.76 5.84 28.32
C ASN A 675 33.24 5.68 28.40
N GLY A 676 32.75 5.22 29.55
CA GLY A 676 31.31 5.07 29.80
C GLY A 676 30.66 6.38 30.19
N GLY A 677 29.37 6.54 29.84
CA GLY A 677 28.56 7.68 30.24
C GLY A 677 27.08 7.36 30.12
N ASN A 678 26.45 6.96 31.23
CA ASN A 678 25.00 6.78 31.32
C ASN A 678 24.27 8.07 30.93
N ASN A 679 23.15 7.96 30.20
CA ASN A 679 21.94 8.60 30.67
C ASN A 679 20.64 7.87 30.28
N ALA A 680 19.65 8.01 31.15
CA ALA A 680 18.40 7.26 31.24
C ALA A 680 17.57 7.11 29.95
N GLY A 681 17.13 5.88 29.67
CA GLY A 681 15.96 5.64 28.84
C GLY A 681 14.67 5.81 29.65
N ASN A 682 13.68 6.53 29.10
CA ASN A 682 12.35 6.68 29.69
C ASN A 682 11.35 5.80 28.94
N GLY A 683 11.32 4.50 29.26
CA GLY A 683 10.36 3.56 28.69
C GLY A 683 9.06 3.54 29.49
N ASN A 684 7.98 4.07 28.93
CA ASN A 684 6.64 3.96 29.52
C ASN A 684 5.92 2.73 28.95
N GLY A 685 6.26 1.55 29.49
CA GLY A 685 5.56 0.29 29.22
C GLY A 685 4.29 0.17 30.06
N GLY A 686 3.23 -0.42 29.50
CA GLY A 686 1.91 -0.47 30.11
C GLY A 686 1.85 -1.22 31.45
N ASN A 687 0.96 -0.76 32.32
CA ASN A 687 0.47 -1.55 33.46
C ASN A 687 -0.26 -2.79 32.95
N ASP A 688 0.08 -3.96 33.49
CA ASP A 688 -0.90 -5.00 33.81
C ASP A 688 -0.59 -5.61 35.17
N ASN A 689 -1.59 -5.63 36.04
CA ASN A 689 -1.48 -6.17 37.39
C ASN A 689 -1.69 -7.69 37.39
N ASN A 690 -0.76 -8.46 37.97
CA ASN A 690 -1.15 -9.30 39.11
C ASN A 690 0.05 -9.67 39.99
N GLY A 691 -0.12 -9.63 41.31
CA GLY A 691 0.95 -9.91 42.28
C GLY A 691 0.69 -11.15 43.13
N ASN A 692 1.68 -12.05 43.16
CA ASN A 692 2.03 -12.90 44.31
C ASN A 692 3.36 -13.58 43.93
N GLY A 693 4.44 -13.61 44.73
CA GLY A 693 4.51 -13.40 46.18
C GLY A 693 5.01 -14.70 46.83
N GLY A 694 6.32 -14.90 46.94
CA GLY A 694 6.88 -16.14 47.50
C GLY A 694 8.39 -16.34 47.32
N ASP A 695 9.15 -15.89 48.31
CA ASP A 695 10.35 -16.53 48.89
C ASP A 695 11.60 -16.87 48.04
N ASN A 696 12.57 -15.95 48.14
CA ASN A 696 13.88 -16.15 48.79
C ASN A 696 14.91 -17.22 48.32
N ALA A 697 16.11 -16.68 48.07
CA ALA A 697 17.43 -17.19 48.47
C ALA A 697 18.15 -18.30 47.66
N GLY A 698 19.19 -17.86 46.94
CA GLY A 698 20.56 -18.31 47.26
C GLY A 698 21.42 -18.88 46.12
N GLY A 699 22.64 -18.36 45.98
CA GLY A 699 23.80 -19.15 45.50
C GLY A 699 24.52 -18.66 44.23
N ASN A 700 25.55 -17.83 44.40
CA ASN A 700 26.61 -17.68 43.39
C ASN A 700 27.45 -18.97 43.28
N ASN A 701 27.84 -19.38 42.06
CA ASN A 701 29.26 -19.32 41.60
C ASN A 701 29.54 -20.06 40.27
N ASN A 702 29.81 -19.27 39.23
CA ASN A 702 30.98 -19.27 38.32
C ASN A 702 31.83 -20.56 38.07
N GLY A 703 32.10 -20.84 36.77
CA GLY A 703 33.24 -21.59 36.22
C GLY A 703 33.07 -23.13 36.07
N GLY A 704 33.57 -23.80 35.03
CA GLY A 704 34.26 -23.36 33.79
C GLY A 704 34.91 -24.54 33.01
N ASN A 705 35.08 -24.39 31.69
CA ASN A 705 35.95 -25.15 30.75
C ASN A 705 36.00 -26.70 30.70
N ASN A 706 35.31 -27.25 29.68
CA ASN A 706 35.86 -27.87 28.45
C ASN A 706 36.68 -29.21 28.42
N ALA A 707 36.28 -30.06 27.44
CA ALA A 707 36.99 -31.07 26.63
C ALA A 707 37.71 -32.31 27.26
N GLY A 708 37.35 -33.51 26.76
CA GLY A 708 38.10 -34.77 26.94
C GLY A 708 37.58 -35.92 26.05
N ASN A 709 38.41 -36.40 25.11
CA ASN A 709 38.11 -37.41 24.08
C ASN A 709 38.54 -38.85 24.54
N GLY A 710 37.97 -39.94 23.98
CA GLY A 710 38.63 -41.27 24.09
C GLY A 710 37.83 -42.60 24.02
N ASN A 711 37.45 -43.04 22.81
CA ASN A 711 37.72 -44.39 22.21
C ASN A 711 37.39 -45.77 22.86
N GLY A 712 36.82 -46.68 22.05
CA GLY A 712 36.90 -48.17 22.14
C GLY A 712 35.73 -48.90 22.84
N GLY A 713 35.21 -50.07 22.38
CA GLY A 713 35.44 -50.87 21.17
C GLY A 713 34.80 -52.29 21.25
N ASN A 714 34.66 -52.97 20.09
CA ASN A 714 34.39 -54.41 19.84
C ASN A 714 32.94 -55.02 19.78
N ASP A 715 32.61 -55.48 18.56
CA ASP A 715 32.28 -56.87 18.16
C ASP A 715 30.85 -57.49 18.13
N ASN A 716 30.29 -57.46 16.90
CA ASN A 716 29.93 -58.60 16.02
C ASN A 716 28.63 -59.45 16.13
N ASN A 717 28.16 -59.80 14.90
CA ASN A 717 27.21 -60.85 14.46
C ASN A 717 25.71 -60.72 14.82
N GLY A 718 24.74 -61.01 13.92
CA GLY A 718 24.80 -61.35 12.48
C GLY A 718 23.54 -62.10 11.98
N ASN A 719 23.10 -61.86 10.73
CA ASN A 719 21.91 -62.43 10.03
C ASN A 719 20.51 -62.19 10.67
N GLY A 720 19.39 -62.13 9.92
CA GLY A 720 19.15 -62.16 8.47
C GLY A 720 17.97 -63.08 8.08
N GLY A 721 17.00 -62.59 7.27
CA GLY A 721 16.02 -63.44 6.55
C GLY A 721 14.52 -63.19 6.79
N ASP A 722 13.91 -62.43 5.88
CA ASP A 722 12.60 -62.59 5.20
C ASP A 722 11.47 -63.45 5.82
N ASN A 723 10.23 -62.92 5.83
CA ASN A 723 9.22 -63.29 4.82
C ASN A 723 7.96 -62.38 4.79
N ALA A 724 7.22 -62.42 3.67
CA ALA A 724 6.00 -61.64 3.43
C ALA A 724 4.72 -62.50 3.48
N GLY A 725 3.51 -61.89 3.55
CA GLY A 725 2.27 -62.60 3.16
C GLY A 725 0.90 -62.17 3.72
N ASN A 726 0.32 -61.09 3.15
CA ASN A 726 -1.04 -61.01 2.57
C ASN A 726 -2.35 -61.43 3.32
N GLY A 727 -3.45 -60.70 3.04
CA GLY A 727 -4.87 -61.07 3.29
C GLY A 727 -5.60 -60.09 4.24
N SER A 728 -6.49 -59.15 3.87
CA SER A 728 -7.54 -58.97 2.83
C SER A 728 -8.97 -59.15 3.36
N THR A 729 -9.78 -58.06 3.27
CA THR A 729 -11.27 -58.02 3.13
C THR A 729 -12.16 -58.56 4.30
N THR A 730 -13.37 -58.07 4.64
CA THR A 730 -14.36 -57.19 3.94
C THR A 730 -15.45 -56.62 4.90
N THR A 731 -15.97 -55.41 4.62
CA THR A 731 -17.37 -54.86 4.84
C THR A 731 -18.26 -55.37 6.00
N GLY A 732 -18.74 -54.52 6.95
CA GLY A 732 -20.01 -53.74 6.86
C GLY A 732 -20.83 -53.79 8.19
N THR A 733 -21.96 -53.09 8.47
CA THR A 733 -22.69 -51.93 7.89
C THR A 733 -23.87 -51.46 8.81
N ALA A 734 -23.93 -50.17 9.21
CA ALA A 734 -25.09 -49.39 9.76
C ALA A 734 -25.74 -49.83 11.12
N SER A 735 -26.41 -49.00 11.95
CA SER A 735 -26.91 -47.60 11.85
C SER A 735 -27.21 -46.92 13.22
N GLN A 736 -27.37 -45.58 13.21
CA GLN A 736 -28.14 -44.69 14.15
C GLN A 736 -27.63 -44.41 15.58
N GLY A 737 -27.68 -43.12 15.98
CA GLY A 737 -27.70 -42.68 17.40
C GLY A 737 -26.98 -41.36 17.74
N SER A 738 -27.69 -40.22 17.63
CA SER A 738 -27.37 -38.87 18.17
C SER A 738 -27.02 -38.86 19.69
N ALA A 739 -26.34 -37.89 20.33
CA ALA A 739 -26.05 -36.47 20.03
C ALA A 739 -24.85 -35.93 20.87
N SER A 740 -24.57 -34.61 20.73
CA SER A 740 -23.79 -33.72 21.63
C SER A 740 -22.27 -33.62 21.43
N ALA A 741 -21.85 -32.60 20.69
CA ALA A 741 -20.53 -31.98 20.79
C ALA A 741 -20.70 -30.45 20.69
N ASN A 742 -19.97 -29.70 21.51
CA ASN A 742 -19.95 -28.23 21.49
C ASN A 742 -18.47 -27.79 21.51
N ALA A 743 -17.98 -27.25 20.39
CA ALA A 743 -16.65 -26.67 20.25
C ALA A 743 -16.69 -25.67 19.08
N SER A 744 -16.23 -24.44 19.34
CA SER A 744 -16.34 -23.30 18.45
C SER A 744 -15.00 -23.01 17.77
N ASP A 745 -14.95 -23.11 16.44
CA ASP A 745 -13.85 -22.62 15.60
C ASP A 745 -14.42 -21.73 14.47
N SER A 746 -14.22 -20.41 14.58
CA SER A 746 -14.64 -19.45 13.56
C SER A 746 -13.58 -19.28 12.48
N LYS A 747 -13.66 -20.07 11.40
CA LYS A 747 -12.89 -19.84 10.17
C LYS A 747 -13.66 -18.98 9.18
N ALA A 748 -13.29 -17.71 9.06
CA ALA A 748 -13.71 -16.87 7.95
C ALA A 748 -12.91 -17.25 6.69
N GLY A 749 -13.49 -18.09 5.83
CA GLY A 749 -12.89 -18.51 4.55
C GLY A 749 -13.91 -18.38 3.43
N ALA A 750 -13.94 -17.23 2.76
CA ALA A 750 -14.89 -16.92 1.69
C ALA A 750 -14.44 -17.47 0.32
N GLY A 751 -14.48 -18.80 0.17
CA GLY A 751 -14.38 -19.45 -1.14
C GLY A 751 -15.76 -19.67 -1.75
N GLN A 752 -16.27 -18.75 -2.57
CA GLN A 752 -17.56 -18.94 -3.25
C GLN A 752 -17.42 -19.81 -4.51
N LYS A 753 -18.32 -20.80 -4.64
CA LYS A 753 -18.48 -21.66 -5.83
C LYS A 753 -19.87 -21.50 -6.41
N ASN A 754 -19.95 -21.15 -7.70
CA ASN A 754 -20.98 -21.52 -8.70
C ASN A 754 -20.75 -20.63 -9.95
N SER A 755 -20.94 -21.04 -11.22
CA SER A 755 -21.55 -22.25 -11.80
C SER A 755 -20.79 -22.70 -13.07
N SER A 756 -21.16 -23.86 -13.62
CA SER A 756 -20.55 -24.49 -14.79
C SER A 756 -20.46 -23.64 -16.08
N VAL A 757 -19.26 -23.59 -16.69
CA VAL A 757 -19.04 -23.32 -18.12
C VAL A 757 -18.11 -24.39 -18.71
N ALA A 758 -18.36 -24.82 -19.95
CA ALA A 758 -17.70 -25.97 -20.57
C ALA A 758 -16.25 -25.69 -21.02
N LYS A 759 -15.39 -26.72 -20.99
CA LYS A 759 -14.03 -26.69 -21.57
C LYS A 759 -14.04 -26.50 -23.09
N PRO A 760 -13.13 -25.67 -23.63
CA PRO A 760 -12.55 -25.85 -24.96
C PRO A 760 -11.15 -26.52 -24.85
N GLY A 761 -10.74 -27.20 -25.92
CA GLY A 761 -9.42 -27.82 -26.05
C GLY A 761 -8.31 -26.86 -26.51
N ALA A 762 -7.10 -27.40 -26.64
CA ALA A 762 -5.88 -26.64 -26.96
C ALA A 762 -5.85 -26.00 -28.36
N ASN A 763 -5.01 -24.97 -28.49
CA ASN A 763 -4.51 -24.33 -29.71
C ASN A 763 -5.48 -23.50 -30.57
N ALA A 764 -5.45 -22.17 -30.37
CA ALA A 764 -5.75 -21.18 -31.41
C ALA A 764 -4.95 -19.88 -31.19
N LYS A 765 -4.69 -19.13 -32.28
CA LYS A 765 -3.78 -17.98 -32.32
C LYS A 765 -4.45 -16.66 -31.90
N ALA A 766 -3.61 -15.66 -31.64
CA ALA A 766 -4.01 -14.27 -31.42
C ALA A 766 -4.86 -13.69 -32.58
N GLY A 767 -5.77 -12.77 -32.22
CA GLY A 767 -6.49 -11.90 -33.15
C GLY A 767 -8.01 -12.08 -33.15
N GLN A 768 -8.72 -11.30 -32.32
CA GLN A 768 -10.14 -10.96 -32.55
C GLN A 768 -10.58 -9.70 -31.79
N GLY A 769 -10.11 -8.54 -32.26
CA GLY A 769 -10.60 -7.21 -31.87
C GLY A 769 -11.49 -6.60 -32.95
N GLN A 770 -12.59 -7.27 -33.32
CA GLN A 770 -13.54 -6.77 -34.33
C GLN A 770 -14.97 -7.16 -33.98
N ASN A 771 -15.79 -6.18 -33.57
CA ASN A 771 -17.23 -6.01 -33.90
C ASN A 771 -17.89 -4.91 -33.06
N ALA A 772 -17.55 -3.64 -33.32
CA ALA A 772 -18.25 -2.48 -32.75
C ALA A 772 -18.13 -1.22 -33.66
N ALA A 773 -18.31 -1.37 -34.97
CA ALA A 773 -18.12 -0.26 -35.93
C ALA A 773 -19.07 -0.31 -37.14
N ALA A 774 -20.39 -0.23 -36.93
CA ALA A 774 -21.36 -0.07 -38.03
C ALA A 774 -22.78 0.42 -37.59
N ALA A 775 -22.93 1.67 -37.10
CA ALA A 775 -24.28 2.28 -36.94
C ALA A 775 -24.30 3.83 -36.78
N ALA A 776 -23.62 4.60 -37.63
CA ALA A 776 -23.73 6.08 -37.61
C ALA A 776 -23.44 6.74 -38.98
N ALA A 777 -24.19 6.36 -40.03
CA ALA A 777 -24.00 6.92 -41.38
C ALA A 777 -25.31 7.12 -42.16
N ALA A 778 -26.26 7.88 -41.60
CA ALA A 778 -27.38 8.47 -42.35
C ALA A 778 -28.04 9.61 -41.54
N GLY A 779 -28.36 10.74 -42.20
CA GLY A 779 -29.28 11.75 -41.65
C GLY A 779 -28.74 13.19 -41.55
N GLY A 780 -28.60 13.88 -42.69
CA GLY A 780 -28.43 15.34 -42.70
C GLY A 780 -29.77 16.08 -42.77
N GLY A 781 -29.90 17.21 -42.05
CA GLY A 781 -31.08 18.09 -42.09
C GLY A 781 -30.77 19.48 -41.52
N ARG A 782 -31.33 20.56 -42.11
CA ARG A 782 -31.01 21.97 -41.82
C ARG A 782 -32.18 22.74 -41.19
N LEU A 783 -31.89 23.50 -40.12
CA LEU A 783 -32.45 24.84 -39.75
C LEU A 783 -33.98 24.98 -39.49
N PRO A 784 -34.51 26.10 -38.94
CA PRO A 784 -33.89 27.35 -38.42
C PRO A 784 -34.32 27.79 -36.99
N LEU A 785 -33.84 28.96 -36.56
CA LEU A 785 -34.09 29.64 -35.25
C LEU A 785 -35.41 30.44 -35.13
N THR A 786 -36.03 30.37 -33.93
CA THR A 786 -36.87 31.38 -33.23
C THR A 786 -37.06 30.94 -31.75
N GLY A 787 -37.40 31.78 -30.75
CA GLY A 787 -37.46 33.25 -30.72
C GLY A 787 -38.12 33.86 -29.44
N ALA A 788 -37.30 34.29 -28.46
CA ALA A 788 -37.60 35.16 -27.29
C ALA A 788 -38.49 34.67 -26.11
N GLY A 789 -37.99 34.89 -24.87
CA GLY A 789 -38.75 34.78 -23.60
C GLY A 789 -37.86 34.58 -22.35
N MET A 790 -37.58 35.65 -21.57
CA MET A 790 -36.80 35.61 -20.31
C MET A 790 -37.58 34.91 -19.17
N THR A 791 -36.99 34.23 -18.18
CA THR A 791 -36.10 34.81 -17.15
C THR A 791 -35.38 33.73 -16.30
N ALA A 792 -34.13 34.03 -15.88
CA ALA A 792 -33.33 33.41 -14.79
C ALA A 792 -32.77 31.96 -14.90
N VAL A 793 -31.45 31.91 -15.18
CA VAL A 793 -30.44 30.96 -14.67
C VAL A 793 -30.58 29.46 -14.97
N VAL A 794 -30.36 29.07 -16.24
CA VAL A 794 -29.65 27.83 -16.62
C VAL A 794 -28.88 28.09 -17.92
N LEU A 795 -27.55 27.89 -17.94
CA LEU A 795 -26.79 27.18 -19.00
C LEU A 795 -25.26 27.31 -18.80
N ALA A 796 -24.58 26.18 -18.64
CA ALA A 796 -23.20 25.96 -19.09
C ALA A 796 -22.92 24.43 -19.19
N MET A 797 -23.68 23.73 -20.04
CA MET A 797 -23.48 22.31 -20.34
C MET A 797 -22.70 22.18 -21.67
N ALA A 798 -21.43 21.80 -21.61
CA ALA A 798 -20.72 20.96 -22.59
C ALA A 798 -19.22 20.82 -22.23
N ALA A 799 -18.68 19.62 -22.45
CA ALA A 799 -17.25 19.27 -22.50
C ALA A 799 -16.45 19.14 -21.17
N ILE A 800 -16.82 18.18 -20.31
CA ILE A 800 -15.86 17.45 -19.46
C ILE A 800 -16.21 15.95 -19.45
N VAL A 801 -15.53 15.15 -20.27
CA VAL A 801 -15.35 13.69 -20.11
C VAL A 801 -13.98 13.36 -20.71
N MET A 802 -13.09 12.76 -19.90
CA MET A 802 -11.92 11.91 -20.23
C MET A 802 -10.80 12.10 -19.20
N GLY A 803 -10.32 10.98 -18.65
CA GLY A 803 -9.22 10.90 -17.69
C GLY A 803 -9.68 10.92 -16.24
N GLY A 804 -9.30 9.89 -15.47
CA GLY A 804 -9.34 9.93 -14.01
C GLY A 804 -8.23 10.86 -13.50
N GLY A 805 -8.46 12.16 -13.60
CA GLY A 805 -7.47 13.19 -13.30
C GLY A 805 -8.13 14.54 -13.06
N PHE A 806 -7.93 15.05 -11.85
CA PHE A 806 -8.63 16.20 -11.26
C PHE A 806 -8.50 17.50 -12.07
N ILE A 807 -9.60 18.25 -12.21
CA ILE A 807 -9.57 19.70 -12.45
C ILE A 807 -10.74 20.36 -11.70
N LEU A 808 -10.43 21.15 -10.66
CA LEU A 808 -11.37 22.13 -10.09
C LEU A 808 -11.07 23.53 -10.66
N VAL A 809 -12.09 24.24 -11.14
CA VAL A 809 -11.89 25.51 -11.87
C VAL A 809 -11.67 26.68 -10.92
N ARG A 810 -10.46 27.27 -10.91
CA ARG A 810 -10.20 28.54 -10.20
C ARG A 810 -10.99 29.71 -10.79
N ARG A 811 -11.96 30.24 -10.06
CA ARG A 811 -12.52 31.58 -10.30
C ARG A 811 -11.56 32.64 -9.74
N ARG A 812 -10.90 33.41 -10.61
CA ARG A 812 -10.31 34.70 -10.18
C ARG A 812 -11.45 35.71 -9.98
N MET A 813 -11.57 36.26 -8.78
CA MET A 813 -12.21 37.56 -8.60
C MET A 813 -11.23 38.66 -9.05
N ALA A 814 -11.72 39.57 -9.87
CA ALA A 814 -11.12 40.87 -10.15
C ALA A 814 -12.29 41.82 -10.44
N ASP A 815 -12.43 42.83 -9.60
CA ASP A 815 -13.28 44.05 -9.63
C ASP A 815 -14.55 44.05 -10.51
#